data_AF-A0A8H4CCZ1-F1
#
_entry.id   AF-A0A8H4CCZ1-F1
#
_cell.length_a   1.000
_cell.length_b   1.000
_cell.length_c   1.000
_cell.angle_alpha   90.00
_cell.angle_beta   90.00
_cell.angle_gamma   90.00
#
_symmetry.space_group_name_H-M   'P 1'
#
loop_
_entity.id
_entity.type
_entity.pdbx_description
1 polymer ?
#
loop_
_entity_poly.entity_id
_entity_poly.type
_entity_poly.pdbx_seq_one_letter_code
_entity_poly.pdbx_strand_id
1 'polypeptide(L)'
;DFRMASQQDLQDLLRLITARKVPMMTAMSQVKALQAVNLRSIQQIADALPDVVEGALGDSKTARSVQSACKSHLKRPSNKRAGDAPTNRPDRKRPKIDPGASTSIESKQQSIESEQQSTGLEDALALPVITDEQGIEGVSIYTNRAPVMLAFAIELLRFTMPEQPLSSRLSLAQAVVSVNSRFKAASLGLNDSIPEGASWGEGQPKVTVMGRSITVLKRGDYHARSVHQVAVPTAIATVNARLTMNTPSQMSVDKSITGSSRWTTSTQVTLKSSTFVARVSTLEQPSQVSSVLHSLLTSEPSLQTATHNAWGYRVCQGDQDGGGNGGTREGCEDDGETGCGEFILRLMRETGATGVIVVLTRWYGGEMLGPDRWRLMRTCVIEALSDRLRLFRSSAEHDGAAVWALDLQHVASNPVGNSNSSQDHDGCDRSVVGVAIHRPESARAYLLKSFASGPSSEGNSKGGKTGSKSRHTFKKESEAELRQNLGKLLGALRLLFESWAPQISPQEMDRRAWQFYVRVRPDVESGPSGWGAKGWLNLNSILQLRYQERPFAPARSSHATTPKSITNDLETADAIFRSRKTSLLACGIVALGMGVYVSTMLTSCWLSSGCQGPEPATDAFPPGQIAVFTEESARRFDEYLDGSEWMMGITSLRQKLAAEASGHVLEVAIGTGRNLPFYNWNHVVQQPESAPMDDQKKGITTPAPILSFTGVDISKEMLTVALDKVSEAVPDLKGVAPSIETQQLTQDGCSVFSYLSDRLRLFRSDVHNFVPAPIQGKAETAKYDTVVQTFGLCSVRDPETVVRTLASMVKPNTGKIILVEHGRGSWGIVNGLLDRSAPAHFQKYGCWWNRDIAEIVHHAAESTPGLEVVKIERPYLTQLGTTLWIELRVKNTC
;
A
#
# COMPACT_ATOMS: atom_id res chain seq x y z
N ASP A 1 46.23 -1.55 -49.68
CA ASP A 1 46.65 -1.79 -48.28
C ASP A 1 45.79 -2.80 -47.56
N PHE A 2 46.22 -4.05 -47.56
CA PHE A 2 45.61 -5.15 -46.80
C PHE A 2 45.96 -5.02 -45.32
N ARG A 3 45.16 -4.28 -44.54
CA ARG A 3 45.22 -4.36 -43.08
C ARG A 3 44.62 -5.69 -42.62
N MET A 4 45.40 -6.50 -41.92
CA MET A 4 44.87 -7.65 -41.17
C MET A 4 43.83 -7.15 -40.16
N ALA A 5 42.74 -7.91 -39.98
CA ALA A 5 41.72 -7.57 -38.97
C ALA A 5 42.38 -7.57 -37.59
N SER A 6 42.21 -6.51 -36.81
CA SER A 6 42.73 -6.51 -35.45
C SER A 6 41.91 -7.49 -34.60
N GLN A 7 42.53 -8.10 -33.58
CA GLN A 7 41.79 -8.92 -32.60
C GLN A 7 40.66 -8.13 -31.94
N GLN A 8 40.81 -6.81 -31.86
CA GLN A 8 39.80 -5.87 -31.37
C GLN A 8 38.57 -5.79 -32.29
N ASP A 9 38.77 -5.69 -33.61
CA ASP A 9 37.66 -5.66 -34.59
C ASP A 9 36.79 -6.92 -34.50
N LEU A 10 37.43 -8.08 -34.27
CA LEU A 10 36.75 -9.35 -34.08
C LEU A 10 35.90 -9.36 -32.79
N GLN A 11 36.47 -8.89 -31.68
CA GLN A 11 35.76 -8.82 -30.40
C GLN A 11 34.57 -7.86 -30.47
N ASP A 12 34.74 -6.71 -31.12
CA ASP A 12 33.68 -5.71 -31.26
C ASP A 12 32.54 -6.23 -32.16
N LEU A 13 32.87 -6.97 -33.23
CA LEU A 13 31.85 -7.60 -34.08
C LEU A 13 31.05 -8.67 -33.31
N LEU A 14 31.75 -9.50 -32.53
CA LEU A 14 31.11 -10.55 -31.72
C LEU A 14 30.22 -9.96 -30.64
N ARG A 15 30.66 -8.90 -29.95
CA ARG A 15 29.84 -8.17 -28.96
C ARG A 15 28.59 -7.59 -29.62
N LEU A 16 28.72 -6.99 -30.79
CA LEU A 16 27.62 -6.37 -31.51
C LEU A 16 26.59 -7.40 -32.01
N ILE A 17 27.03 -8.56 -32.49
CA ILE A 17 26.13 -9.62 -32.96
C ILE A 17 25.45 -10.34 -31.78
N THR A 18 26.17 -10.62 -30.70
CA THR A 18 25.59 -11.26 -29.49
C THR A 18 24.62 -10.33 -28.74
N ALA A 19 24.80 -9.00 -28.80
CA ALA A 19 23.84 -8.02 -28.27
C ALA A 19 22.44 -8.13 -28.91
N ARG A 20 22.32 -8.81 -30.06
CA ARG A 20 21.04 -9.15 -30.72
C ARG A 20 20.41 -10.45 -30.19
N LYS A 21 20.87 -10.97 -29.05
CA LYS A 21 20.49 -12.27 -28.44
C LYS A 21 20.78 -13.48 -29.33
N VAL A 22 21.81 -13.39 -30.16
CA VAL A 22 22.29 -14.50 -31.00
C VAL A 22 23.27 -15.37 -30.19
N PRO A 23 23.13 -16.70 -30.14
CA PRO A 23 24.07 -17.58 -29.45
C PRO A 23 25.51 -17.42 -29.96
N MET A 24 26.50 -17.56 -29.08
CA MET A 24 27.91 -17.29 -29.40
C MET A 24 28.42 -18.12 -30.59
N MET A 25 28.04 -19.40 -30.71
CA MET A 25 28.43 -20.23 -31.86
C MET A 25 27.89 -19.69 -33.19
N THR A 26 26.63 -19.24 -33.20
CA THR A 26 26.01 -18.64 -34.38
C THR A 26 26.66 -17.30 -34.71
N ALA A 27 26.98 -16.48 -33.70
CA ALA A 27 27.70 -15.22 -33.89
C ALA A 27 29.08 -15.45 -34.53
N MET A 28 29.86 -16.42 -34.03
CA MET A 28 31.16 -16.81 -34.59
C MET A 28 31.05 -17.26 -36.06
N SER A 29 29.99 -18.02 -36.40
CA SER A 29 29.75 -18.45 -37.79
C SER A 29 29.45 -17.27 -38.72
N GLN A 30 28.62 -16.31 -38.28
CA GLN A 30 28.28 -15.11 -39.04
C GLN A 30 29.50 -14.21 -39.26
N VAL A 31 30.33 -14.06 -38.23
CA VAL A 31 31.58 -13.29 -38.32
C VAL A 31 32.54 -13.93 -39.32
N LYS A 32 32.71 -15.25 -39.26
CA LYS A 32 33.59 -15.99 -40.18
C LYS A 32 33.10 -15.87 -41.63
N ALA A 33 31.79 -15.91 -41.86
CA ALA A 33 31.20 -15.72 -43.18
C ALA A 33 31.43 -14.31 -43.73
N LEU A 34 31.29 -13.27 -42.91
CA LEU A 34 31.59 -11.88 -43.29
C LEU A 34 33.09 -11.68 -43.57
N GLN A 35 33.96 -12.28 -42.77
CA GLN A 35 35.42 -12.23 -42.98
C GLN A 35 35.84 -12.92 -44.29
N ALA A 36 35.14 -13.97 -44.71
CA ALA A 36 35.39 -14.67 -45.97
C ALA A 36 35.16 -13.77 -47.21
N VAL A 37 34.26 -12.79 -47.10
CA VAL A 37 33.99 -11.78 -48.14
C VAL A 37 34.77 -10.48 -47.89
N ASN A 38 35.83 -10.54 -47.07
CA ASN A 38 36.68 -9.40 -46.67
C ASN A 38 35.96 -8.26 -45.92
N LEU A 39 34.78 -8.52 -45.34
CA LEU A 39 34.10 -7.59 -44.44
C LEU A 39 34.53 -7.89 -43.00
N ARG A 40 35.59 -7.21 -42.55
CA ARG A 40 36.31 -7.54 -41.32
C ARG A 40 36.08 -6.55 -40.17
N SER A 41 35.50 -5.38 -40.42
CA SER A 41 35.20 -4.37 -39.40
C SER A 41 33.75 -3.87 -39.45
N ILE A 42 33.28 -3.28 -38.34
CA ILE A 42 31.94 -2.67 -38.24
C ILE A 42 31.73 -1.59 -39.31
N GLN A 43 32.76 -0.79 -39.60
CA GLN A 43 32.72 0.24 -40.64
C GLN A 43 32.53 -0.38 -42.03
N GLN A 44 33.32 -1.41 -42.37
CA GLN A 44 33.22 -2.08 -43.66
C GLN A 44 31.84 -2.70 -43.90
N ILE A 45 31.24 -3.29 -42.87
CA ILE A 45 29.90 -3.89 -42.96
C ILE A 45 28.82 -2.82 -43.09
N ALA A 46 28.96 -1.69 -42.41
CA ALA A 46 28.03 -0.57 -42.52
C ALA A 46 28.05 0.07 -43.92
N ASP A 47 29.23 0.16 -44.53
CA ASP A 47 29.42 0.80 -45.85
C ASP A 47 29.24 -0.17 -47.03
N ALA A 48 29.24 -1.49 -46.78
CA ALA A 48 29.06 -2.50 -47.82
C ALA A 48 27.69 -2.41 -48.51
N LEU A 49 27.64 -2.79 -49.80
CA LEU A 49 26.38 -2.94 -50.52
C LEU A 49 25.52 -4.05 -49.86
N PRO A 50 24.20 -3.87 -49.71
CA PRO A 50 23.33 -4.84 -49.07
C PRO A 50 23.44 -6.25 -49.67
N ASP A 51 23.59 -6.35 -50.99
CA ASP A 51 23.69 -7.62 -51.72
C ASP A 51 24.96 -8.41 -51.36
N VAL A 52 26.05 -7.72 -50.99
CA VAL A 52 27.32 -8.36 -50.58
C VAL A 52 27.20 -8.93 -49.17
N VAL A 53 26.51 -8.22 -48.27
CA VAL A 53 26.25 -8.69 -46.89
C VAL A 53 25.23 -9.82 -46.90
N GLU A 54 24.23 -9.74 -47.77
CA GLU A 54 23.24 -10.79 -48.00
C GLU A 54 23.86 -12.06 -48.60
N GLY A 55 24.73 -11.91 -49.60
CA GLY A 55 25.49 -13.02 -50.17
C GLY A 55 26.44 -13.70 -49.17
N ALA A 56 26.99 -12.95 -48.21
CA ALA A 56 27.86 -13.51 -47.16
C ALA A 56 27.07 -14.29 -46.09
N LEU A 57 25.89 -13.80 -45.70
CA LEU A 57 25.12 -14.36 -44.56
C LEU A 57 24.00 -15.31 -44.98
N GLY A 58 23.65 -15.36 -46.27
CA GLY A 58 22.65 -16.28 -46.84
C GLY A 58 21.18 -15.99 -46.50
N ASP A 59 20.92 -15.00 -45.63
CA ASP A 59 19.57 -14.60 -45.23
C ASP A 59 19.43 -13.07 -45.24
N SER A 60 18.50 -12.56 -46.06
CA SER A 60 18.20 -11.13 -46.21
C SER A 60 17.78 -10.47 -44.89
N LYS A 61 17.03 -11.19 -44.03
CA LYS A 61 16.59 -10.64 -42.73
C LYS A 61 17.78 -10.47 -41.79
N THR A 62 18.64 -11.49 -41.71
CA THR A 62 19.86 -11.44 -40.89
C THR A 62 20.84 -10.39 -41.40
N ALA A 63 21.07 -10.29 -42.70
CA ALA A 63 21.96 -9.31 -43.32
C ALA A 63 21.54 -7.87 -43.04
N ARG A 64 20.26 -7.54 -43.26
CA ARG A 64 19.72 -6.19 -42.94
C ARG A 64 19.82 -5.87 -41.46
N SER A 65 19.56 -6.85 -40.60
CA SER A 65 19.64 -6.67 -39.15
C SER A 65 21.08 -6.44 -38.66
N VAL A 66 22.06 -7.20 -39.15
CA VAL A 66 23.50 -6.99 -38.87
C VAL A 66 23.94 -5.61 -39.37
N GLN A 67 23.63 -5.28 -40.62
CA GLN A 67 24.04 -4.02 -41.23
C GLN A 67 23.41 -2.81 -40.54
N SER A 68 22.13 -2.90 -40.13
CA SER A 68 21.47 -1.87 -39.35
C SER A 68 22.12 -1.70 -37.96
N ALA A 69 22.52 -2.80 -37.32
CA ALA A 69 23.21 -2.74 -36.04
C ALA A 69 24.59 -2.05 -36.18
N CYS A 70 25.37 -2.39 -37.20
CA CYS A 70 26.65 -1.71 -37.49
C CYS A 70 26.45 -0.20 -37.77
N LYS A 71 25.47 0.18 -38.60
CA LYS A 71 25.14 1.58 -38.86
C LYS A 71 24.69 2.34 -37.60
N SER A 72 23.92 1.69 -36.72
CA SER A 72 23.49 2.30 -35.45
C SER A 72 24.65 2.50 -34.48
N HIS A 73 25.62 1.57 -34.47
CA HIS A 73 26.82 1.66 -33.65
C HIS A 73 27.70 2.85 -34.06
N LEU A 74 27.82 3.11 -35.36
CA LEU A 74 28.58 4.24 -35.91
C LEU A 74 27.89 5.60 -35.74
N LYS A 75 26.55 5.63 -35.65
CA LYS A 75 25.77 6.87 -35.43
C LYS A 75 25.79 7.35 -33.98
N ARG A 76 26.30 6.55 -33.04
CA ARG A 76 26.51 6.98 -31.67
C ARG A 76 27.71 7.95 -31.64
N PRO A 77 27.58 9.19 -31.11
CA PRO A 77 28.71 10.11 -31.07
C PRO A 77 29.83 9.49 -30.22
N SER A 78 30.95 9.17 -30.85
CA SER A 78 32.12 8.65 -30.17
C SER A 78 32.79 9.77 -29.37
N ASN A 79 32.81 9.65 -28.04
CA ASN A 79 33.90 10.23 -27.25
C ASN A 79 35.19 9.54 -27.71
N LYS A 80 35.92 10.16 -28.65
CA LYS A 80 37.25 9.68 -29.02
C LYS A 80 38.24 10.13 -27.95
N ARG A 81 38.77 9.14 -27.23
CA ARG A 81 40.02 9.20 -26.47
C ARG A 81 41.14 9.72 -27.40
N ALA A 82 41.84 10.75 -26.94
CA ALA A 82 43.11 11.19 -27.52
C ALA A 82 44.24 10.37 -26.89
N GLY A 83 45.03 9.69 -27.73
CA GLY A 83 46.19 8.92 -27.30
C GLY A 83 46.77 8.13 -28.44
N ASP A 84 47.46 8.80 -29.37
CA ASP A 84 48.85 8.43 -29.64
C ASP A 84 49.63 9.45 -30.48
N ALA A 85 50.91 9.56 -30.10
CA ALA A 85 52.06 10.31 -30.64
C ALA A 85 52.23 11.80 -30.27
N PRO A 86 53.48 12.27 -30.04
CA PRO A 86 54.58 11.65 -29.31
C PRO A 86 55.13 12.54 -28.16
N THR A 87 55.94 11.92 -27.33
CA THR A 87 56.79 12.43 -26.25
C THR A 87 57.27 13.89 -26.36
N ASN A 88 56.90 14.71 -25.38
CA ASN A 88 57.79 15.69 -24.72
C ASN A 88 57.10 16.32 -23.50
N ARG A 89 57.46 15.86 -22.30
CA ARG A 89 57.29 16.61 -21.05
C ARG A 89 58.69 16.88 -20.48
N PRO A 90 59.02 18.12 -20.08
CA PRO A 90 60.11 18.34 -19.16
C PRO A 90 59.62 18.13 -17.72
N ASP A 91 60.52 17.57 -16.92
CA ASP A 91 60.37 17.25 -15.51
C ASP A 91 59.84 18.38 -14.65
N ARG A 92 58.94 18.05 -13.71
CA ARG A 92 58.89 18.73 -12.41
C ARG A 92 58.72 17.72 -11.27
N LYS A 93 59.80 17.64 -10.49
CA LYS A 93 60.01 16.84 -9.28
C LYS A 93 58.92 17.10 -8.23
N ARG A 94 58.48 16.04 -7.54
CA ARG A 94 57.80 16.10 -6.24
C ARG A 94 58.77 16.65 -5.17
N PRO A 95 58.34 17.54 -4.28
CA PRO A 95 59.02 17.75 -3.01
C PRO A 95 58.61 16.65 -2.01
N LYS A 96 59.61 16.07 -1.35
CA LYS A 96 59.47 15.37 -0.07
C LYS A 96 59.23 16.41 1.02
N ILE A 97 58.33 16.15 1.96
CA ILE A 97 58.27 16.87 3.24
C ILE A 97 58.18 15.82 4.36
N ASP A 98 59.04 16.03 5.36
CA ASP A 98 59.29 15.22 6.54
C ASP A 98 58.15 15.26 7.57
N PRO A 99 58.05 14.26 8.47
CA PRO A 99 57.07 14.24 9.54
C PRO A 99 57.56 15.06 10.73
N GLY A 100 56.99 16.25 10.95
CA GLY A 100 57.25 17.01 12.17
C GLY A 100 56.72 18.44 12.16
N ALA A 101 55.71 18.68 13.00
CA ALA A 101 55.28 19.96 13.57
C ALA A 101 54.23 20.83 12.84
N SER A 102 53.25 21.24 13.65
CA SER A 102 52.35 22.40 13.56
C SER A 102 51.00 22.29 12.82
N THR A 103 50.08 21.65 13.54
CA THR A 103 48.64 21.94 13.60
C THR A 103 48.34 23.45 13.72
N SER A 104 47.59 24.02 12.76
CA SER A 104 46.56 25.08 12.98
C SER A 104 46.18 25.88 11.71
N ILE A 105 46.87 25.73 10.58
CA ILE A 105 46.57 26.50 9.34
C ILE A 105 45.83 25.66 8.27
N GLU A 106 46.06 24.34 8.21
CA GLU A 106 45.44 23.45 7.21
C GLU A 106 43.91 23.29 7.36
N SER A 107 43.36 23.42 8.57
CA SER A 107 41.91 23.29 8.82
C SER A 107 41.09 24.47 8.28
N LYS A 108 41.70 25.65 8.12
CA LYS A 108 41.06 26.82 7.51
C LYS A 108 41.06 26.78 5.98
N GLN A 109 42.08 26.16 5.37
CA GLN A 109 42.13 26.00 3.92
C GLN A 109 41.17 24.91 3.43
N GLN A 110 41.06 23.79 4.17
CA GLN A 110 40.13 22.69 3.86
C GLN A 110 38.64 23.07 4.00
N SER A 111 38.29 24.00 4.91
CA SER A 111 36.91 24.48 5.06
C SER A 111 36.47 25.42 3.93
N ILE A 112 37.40 26.20 3.37
CA ILE A 112 37.09 27.13 2.27
C ILE A 112 36.94 26.39 0.92
N GLU A 113 37.77 25.37 0.66
CA GLU A 113 37.66 24.54 -0.56
C GLU A 113 36.39 23.67 -0.58
N SER A 114 35.93 23.19 0.59
CA SER A 114 34.69 22.43 0.72
C SER A 114 33.42 23.30 0.59
N GLU A 115 33.46 24.55 1.06
CA GLU A 115 32.38 25.52 0.82
C GLU A 115 32.24 25.94 -0.65
N GLN A 116 33.35 26.04 -1.39
CA GLN A 116 33.32 26.37 -2.83
C GLN A 116 32.84 25.20 -3.71
N GLN A 117 33.15 23.95 -3.35
CA GLN A 117 32.65 22.78 -4.06
C GLN A 117 31.16 22.50 -3.79
N SER A 118 30.69 22.69 -2.55
CA SER A 118 29.28 22.49 -2.19
C SER A 118 28.36 23.52 -2.85
N THR A 119 28.74 24.80 -2.87
CA THR A 119 27.96 25.85 -3.56
C THR A 119 27.88 25.65 -5.07
N GLY A 120 28.97 25.22 -5.72
CA GLY A 120 28.98 24.92 -7.15
C GLY A 120 28.06 23.77 -7.57
N LEU A 121 27.87 22.77 -6.69
CA LEU A 121 26.94 21.65 -6.94
C LEU A 121 25.48 22.09 -6.93
N GLU A 122 25.08 22.94 -5.97
CA GLU A 122 23.70 23.43 -5.86
C GLU A 122 23.32 24.31 -7.05
N ASP A 123 24.24 25.16 -7.51
CA ASP A 123 24.04 25.99 -8.70
C ASP A 123 23.86 25.14 -9.96
N ALA A 124 24.64 24.07 -10.11
CA ALA A 124 24.49 23.12 -11.22
C ALA A 124 23.13 22.39 -11.19
N LEU A 125 22.60 22.15 -9.99
CA LEU A 125 21.32 21.45 -9.77
C LEU A 125 20.09 22.36 -9.79
N ALA A 126 20.27 23.69 -9.90
CA ALA A 126 19.18 24.65 -9.92
C ALA A 126 18.08 24.29 -10.95
N LEU A 127 16.83 24.44 -10.51
CA LEU A 127 15.61 24.20 -11.29
C LEU A 127 14.97 25.52 -11.73
N PRO A 128 14.39 25.60 -12.94
CA PRO A 128 13.64 26.79 -13.36
C PRO A 128 12.41 26.96 -12.48
N VAL A 129 12.09 28.19 -12.05
CA VAL A 129 10.85 28.50 -11.33
C VAL A 129 10.28 29.81 -11.86
N ILE A 130 9.00 29.80 -12.18
CA ILE A 130 8.26 30.96 -12.71
C ILE A 130 7.05 31.16 -11.82
N THR A 131 7.01 32.24 -11.03
CA THR A 131 5.91 32.55 -10.08
C THR A 131 4.90 33.57 -10.61
N ASP A 132 4.94 33.90 -11.91
CA ASP A 132 3.97 34.78 -12.55
C ASP A 132 2.61 34.09 -12.68
N GLU A 133 1.64 34.51 -11.86
CA GLU A 133 0.33 33.88 -11.73
C GLU A 133 -0.47 33.91 -13.05
N GLN A 134 -0.50 35.05 -13.74
CA GLN A 134 -1.22 35.22 -15.00
C GLN A 134 -0.66 34.28 -16.09
N GLY A 135 0.67 34.08 -16.09
CA GLY A 135 1.35 33.15 -17.00
C GLY A 135 1.14 31.67 -16.68
N ILE A 136 0.66 31.33 -15.48
CA ILE A 136 0.41 29.96 -15.00
C ILE A 136 -1.05 29.53 -15.23
N GLU A 137 -2.03 30.41 -14.95
CA GLU A 137 -3.47 30.09 -14.96
C GLU A 137 -3.98 29.49 -16.28
N GLY A 138 -3.38 29.84 -17.42
CA GLY A 138 -3.77 29.34 -18.74
C GLY A 138 -3.06 28.06 -19.20
N VAL A 139 -2.19 27.46 -18.39
CA VAL A 139 -1.29 26.40 -18.85
C VAL A 139 -1.79 25.00 -18.46
N SER A 140 -1.80 24.11 -19.45
CA SER A 140 -2.05 22.68 -19.28
C SER A 140 -0.86 21.87 -19.76
N ILE A 141 -0.36 20.98 -18.91
CA ILE A 141 0.79 20.12 -19.20
C ILE A 141 0.34 18.66 -19.35
N TYR A 142 1.02 17.89 -20.20
CA TYR A 142 0.74 16.48 -20.44
C TYR A 142 1.89 15.60 -19.93
N THR A 143 1.68 14.90 -18.82
CA THR A 143 2.78 14.20 -18.12
C THR A 143 2.31 12.99 -17.30
N ASN A 144 3.28 12.19 -16.86
CA ASN A 144 3.07 11.05 -15.97
C ASN A 144 2.90 11.53 -14.52
N ARG A 145 2.34 10.68 -13.64
CA ARG A 145 2.20 10.97 -12.21
C ARG A 145 3.54 11.10 -11.46
N ALA A 146 4.56 10.32 -11.84
CA ALA A 146 5.84 10.25 -11.13
C ALA A 146 6.66 11.57 -11.20
N PRO A 147 6.84 12.23 -12.36
CA PRO A 147 7.47 13.55 -12.42
C PRO A 147 6.75 14.62 -11.59
N VAL A 148 5.41 14.59 -11.54
CA VAL A 148 4.62 15.52 -10.72
C VAL A 148 4.84 15.26 -9.23
N MET A 149 4.92 13.99 -8.81
CA MET A 149 5.25 13.63 -7.42
C MET A 149 6.65 14.11 -7.04
N LEU A 150 7.61 13.96 -7.94
CA LEU A 150 8.98 14.41 -7.73
C LEU A 150 9.02 15.94 -7.52
N ALA A 151 8.38 16.71 -8.41
CA ALA A 151 8.28 18.16 -8.28
C ALA A 151 7.56 18.60 -7.00
N PHE A 152 6.45 17.92 -6.66
CA PHE A 152 5.67 18.17 -5.44
C PHE A 152 6.50 17.95 -4.18
N ALA A 153 7.22 16.82 -4.09
CA ALA A 153 8.05 16.51 -2.92
C ALA A 153 9.22 17.48 -2.74
N ILE A 154 9.84 17.97 -3.83
CA ILE A 154 10.92 18.97 -3.77
C ILE A 154 10.44 20.30 -3.20
N GLU A 155 9.27 20.79 -3.65
CA GLU A 155 8.70 22.03 -3.11
C GLU A 155 8.18 21.81 -1.69
N LEU A 156 7.55 20.68 -1.36
CA LEU A 156 7.15 20.34 0.01
C LEU A 156 8.34 20.39 0.98
N LEU A 157 9.45 19.70 0.63
CA LEU A 157 10.66 19.64 1.46
C LEU A 157 11.27 21.02 1.72
N ARG A 158 11.02 22.02 0.86
CA ARG A 158 11.45 23.40 1.12
C ARG A 158 10.81 23.98 2.38
N PHE A 159 9.58 23.57 2.69
CA PHE A 159 8.83 24.05 3.84
C PHE A 159 8.93 23.09 5.03
N THR A 160 9.04 21.79 4.78
CA THR A 160 9.10 20.77 5.82
C THR A 160 10.50 20.50 6.37
N MET A 161 11.53 20.72 5.55
CA MET A 161 12.95 20.50 5.86
C MET A 161 13.82 21.60 5.20
N PRO A 162 13.65 22.87 5.60
CA PRO A 162 14.33 24.02 4.96
C PRO A 162 15.86 23.97 5.07
N GLU A 163 16.40 23.22 6.03
CA GLU A 163 17.83 22.99 6.21
C GLU A 163 18.44 22.12 5.10
N GLN A 164 17.63 21.38 4.35
CA GLN A 164 18.12 20.49 3.29
C GLN A 164 18.42 21.27 2.00
N PRO A 165 19.66 21.19 1.47
CA PRO A 165 20.01 21.79 0.19
C PRO A 165 19.23 21.13 -0.97
N LEU A 166 19.25 21.76 -2.16
CA LEU A 166 18.46 21.28 -3.30
C LEU A 166 18.88 19.87 -3.72
N SER A 167 20.17 19.55 -3.68
CA SER A 167 20.68 18.20 -3.91
C SER A 167 20.10 17.15 -2.95
N SER A 168 20.05 17.45 -1.65
CA SER A 168 19.42 16.57 -0.65
C SER A 168 17.91 16.43 -0.88
N ARG A 169 17.23 17.53 -1.21
CA ARG A 169 15.79 17.51 -1.53
C ARG A 169 15.49 16.68 -2.78
N LEU A 170 16.32 16.79 -3.83
CA LEU A 170 16.23 15.96 -5.03
C LEU A 170 16.42 14.47 -4.73
N SER A 171 17.40 14.13 -3.89
CA SER A 171 17.66 12.76 -3.46
C SER A 171 16.51 12.16 -2.65
N LEU A 172 16.04 12.88 -1.63
CA LEU A 172 14.90 12.49 -0.79
C LEU A 172 13.61 12.34 -1.62
N ALA A 173 13.32 13.30 -2.50
CA ALA A 173 12.15 13.26 -3.35
C ALA A 173 12.18 12.07 -4.35
N GLN A 174 13.35 11.75 -4.89
CA GLN A 174 13.52 10.57 -5.75
C GLN A 174 13.27 9.26 -4.98
N ALA A 175 13.70 9.20 -3.71
CA ALA A 175 13.42 8.04 -2.85
C ALA A 175 11.92 7.87 -2.59
N VAL A 176 11.18 8.96 -2.34
CA VAL A 176 9.71 8.94 -2.21
C VAL A 176 9.06 8.35 -3.47
N VAL A 177 9.49 8.79 -4.66
CA VAL A 177 8.97 8.29 -5.93
C VAL A 177 9.29 6.82 -6.13
N SER A 178 10.51 6.38 -5.81
CA SER A 178 10.93 4.98 -5.89
C SER A 178 10.09 4.09 -4.95
N VAL A 179 9.95 4.49 -3.68
CA VAL A 179 9.13 3.80 -2.68
C VAL A 179 7.67 3.67 -3.14
N ASN A 180 7.06 4.77 -3.60
CA ASN A 180 5.67 4.76 -4.07
C ASN A 180 5.47 3.93 -5.34
N SER A 181 6.43 3.96 -6.26
CA SER A 181 6.44 3.09 -7.44
C SER A 181 6.42 1.62 -7.00
N ARG A 182 7.31 1.20 -6.10
CA ARG A 182 7.37 -0.19 -5.61
C ARG A 182 6.08 -0.65 -4.94
N PHE A 183 5.52 0.16 -4.04
CA PHE A 183 4.23 -0.17 -3.41
C PHE A 183 3.13 -0.37 -4.45
N LYS A 184 3.14 0.46 -5.50
CA LYS A 184 2.15 0.36 -6.57
C LYS A 184 2.44 -0.83 -7.50
N ALA A 185 3.69 -1.15 -7.81
CA ALA A 185 4.08 -2.33 -8.59
C ALA A 185 3.71 -3.63 -7.86
N ALA A 186 3.99 -3.72 -6.57
CA ALA A 186 3.57 -4.81 -5.70
C ALA A 186 2.04 -4.94 -5.67
N SER A 187 1.31 -3.82 -5.54
CA SER A 187 -0.16 -3.85 -5.59
C SER A 187 -0.74 -4.28 -6.95
N LEU A 188 0.03 -4.16 -8.03
CA LEU A 188 -0.34 -4.54 -9.38
C LEU A 188 0.21 -5.93 -9.78
N GLY A 189 0.90 -6.63 -8.87
CA GLY A 189 1.51 -7.94 -9.14
C GLY A 189 2.68 -7.89 -10.15
N LEU A 190 3.34 -6.74 -10.29
CA LEU A 190 4.41 -6.52 -11.28
C LEU A 190 5.84 -6.73 -10.72
N ASN A 191 5.98 -7.27 -9.51
CA ASN A 191 7.29 -7.51 -8.90
C ASN A 191 7.62 -9.00 -8.83
N ASP A 192 8.82 -9.36 -9.32
CA ASP A 192 9.56 -10.53 -8.86
C ASP A 192 9.97 -10.27 -7.39
N SER A 193 9.75 -11.27 -6.54
CA SER A 193 10.06 -11.26 -5.10
C SER A 193 11.51 -10.84 -4.83
N ILE A 194 11.70 -9.77 -4.05
CA ILE A 194 12.98 -9.52 -3.38
C ILE A 194 13.10 -10.56 -2.26
N PRO A 195 14.21 -11.31 -2.14
CA PRO A 195 14.35 -12.31 -1.09
C PRO A 195 14.19 -11.70 0.31
N GLU A 196 13.28 -12.26 1.10
CA GLU A 196 13.25 -12.02 2.55
C GLU A 196 14.55 -12.56 3.15
N GLY A 197 15.34 -11.67 3.79
CA GLY A 197 16.57 -12.07 4.48
C GLY A 197 17.73 -11.08 4.44
N ALA A 198 17.61 -9.93 3.79
CA ALA A 198 18.71 -8.97 3.66
C ALA A 198 18.51 -7.77 4.61
N SER A 199 19.15 -7.79 5.79
CA SER A 199 19.14 -6.77 6.85
C SER A 199 19.84 -5.44 6.47
N TRP A 200 19.70 -5.00 5.22
CA TRP A 200 20.34 -3.76 4.74
C TRP A 200 19.52 -2.54 5.17
N GLY A 201 20.03 -1.81 6.16
CA GLY A 201 19.42 -0.57 6.68
C GLY A 201 19.05 -0.61 8.17
N GLU A 202 19.31 -1.71 8.88
CA GLU A 202 19.28 -1.72 10.34
C GLU A 202 20.39 -0.81 10.89
N GLY A 203 20.05 0.09 11.83
CA GLY A 203 20.98 1.05 12.43
C GLY A 203 21.21 2.35 11.66
N GLN A 204 20.76 2.48 10.39
CA GLN A 204 20.87 3.74 9.64
C GLN A 204 19.73 4.71 9.99
N PRO A 205 19.98 6.04 10.00
CA PRO A 205 18.96 7.03 10.34
C PRO A 205 17.81 7.03 9.32
N LYS A 206 16.60 7.31 9.80
CA LYS A 206 15.39 7.34 8.98
C LYS A 206 14.69 8.69 9.08
N VAL A 207 14.28 9.22 7.94
CA VAL A 207 13.53 10.47 7.80
C VAL A 207 12.17 10.18 7.20
N THR A 208 11.12 10.85 7.68
CA THR A 208 9.77 10.70 7.13
C THR A 208 9.48 11.82 6.13
N VAL A 209 9.08 11.46 4.91
CA VAL A 209 8.67 12.42 3.86
C VAL A 209 7.38 11.92 3.21
N MET A 210 6.36 12.77 3.14
CA MET A 210 5.01 12.42 2.65
C MET A 210 4.44 11.17 3.34
N GLY A 211 4.69 11.00 4.65
CA GLY A 211 4.26 9.83 5.41
C GLY A 211 5.02 8.52 5.11
N ARG A 212 6.14 8.57 4.37
CA ARG A 212 7.01 7.41 4.08
C ARG A 212 8.31 7.51 4.85
N SER A 213 8.72 6.42 5.50
CA SER A 213 10.03 6.32 6.14
C SER A 213 11.11 6.02 5.09
N ILE A 214 12.12 6.88 4.99
CA ILE A 214 13.24 6.82 4.06
C ILE A 214 14.52 6.67 4.87
N THR A 215 15.31 5.64 4.56
CA THR A 215 16.64 5.47 5.15
C THR A 215 17.60 6.47 4.52
N VAL A 216 18.33 7.21 5.34
CA VAL A 216 19.22 8.29 4.92
C VAL A 216 20.64 8.08 5.43
N LEU A 217 21.57 8.78 4.79
CA LEU A 217 22.98 8.87 5.17
C LEU A 217 23.34 10.34 5.37
N LYS A 218 23.97 10.67 6.51
CA LYS A 218 24.43 12.04 6.78
C LYS A 218 25.52 12.45 5.78
N ARG A 219 25.47 13.71 5.35
CA ARG A 219 26.46 14.32 4.47
C ARG A 219 27.58 14.95 5.28
N GLY A 220 28.81 14.47 5.08
CA GLY A 220 30.00 15.07 5.69
C GLY A 220 30.48 16.33 4.97
N ASP A 221 30.00 16.60 3.75
CA ASP A 221 30.38 17.73 2.90
C ASP A 221 29.55 19.00 3.15
N TYR A 222 28.58 18.95 4.06
CA TYR A 222 27.67 20.06 4.38
C TYR A 222 27.64 20.35 5.87
N HIS A 223 28.29 21.44 6.28
CA HIS A 223 28.07 22.01 7.60
C HIS A 223 26.90 22.99 7.52
N ALA A 224 25.88 22.75 8.35
CA ALA A 224 24.75 23.67 8.48
C ALA A 224 25.28 25.06 8.79
N ARG A 225 25.07 26.02 7.88
CA ARG A 225 25.28 27.44 8.20
C ARG A 225 24.42 27.75 9.42
N SER A 226 25.03 28.29 10.47
CA SER A 226 24.29 28.95 11.53
C SER A 226 23.31 29.92 10.88
N VAL A 227 22.03 29.77 11.21
CA VAL A 227 20.93 30.46 10.54
C VAL A 227 21.03 31.97 10.82
N HIS A 228 21.81 32.67 10.01
CA HIS A 228 21.79 34.10 9.82
C HIS A 228 21.77 34.39 8.32
N GLN A 229 20.65 34.98 7.89
CA GLN A 229 20.42 35.60 6.57
C GLN A 229 20.40 34.66 5.35
N VAL A 230 19.32 33.89 5.22
CA VAL A 230 18.67 33.72 3.91
C VAL A 230 17.26 34.29 4.07
N ALA A 231 16.91 35.27 3.26
CA ALA A 231 15.64 35.98 3.34
C ALA A 231 14.46 35.01 3.20
N VAL A 232 13.87 34.64 4.33
CA VAL A 232 12.52 34.08 4.42
C VAL A 232 11.54 35.23 4.13
N PRO A 233 10.54 35.07 3.25
CA PRO A 233 9.56 36.12 3.00
C PRO A 233 8.91 36.58 4.31
N THR A 234 8.84 37.90 4.47
CA THR A 234 8.47 38.69 5.65
C THR A 234 7.16 38.30 6.36
N ALA A 235 6.35 37.40 5.79
CA ALA A 235 5.08 36.97 6.35
C ALA A 235 5.19 36.01 7.57
N ILE A 236 6.27 35.25 7.70
CA ILE A 236 6.38 34.21 8.76
C ILE A 236 6.87 34.80 10.10
N ALA A 237 7.63 35.89 10.08
CA ALA A 237 8.14 36.53 11.31
C ALA A 237 7.03 37.23 12.13
N THR A 238 5.97 37.71 11.46
CA THR A 238 4.89 38.46 12.13
C THR A 238 3.91 37.56 12.88
N VAL A 239 3.79 36.28 12.51
CA VAL A 239 2.89 35.32 13.17
C VAL A 239 3.45 34.88 14.53
N ASN A 240 4.76 34.67 14.63
CA ASN A 240 5.41 34.31 15.91
C ASN A 240 5.43 35.46 16.92
N ALA A 241 5.30 36.71 16.47
CA ALA A 241 5.26 37.89 17.34
C ALA A 241 3.84 38.28 17.82
N ARG A 242 2.77 37.84 17.11
CA ARG A 242 1.38 38.18 17.48
C ARG A 242 0.76 37.28 18.52
N LEU A 243 1.32 36.10 18.78
CA LEU A 243 0.83 35.16 19.80
C LEU A 243 1.46 35.39 21.19
N THR A 244 2.38 36.36 21.34
CA THR A 244 3.12 36.63 22.59
C THR A 244 2.72 37.91 23.32
N MET A 245 1.70 38.64 22.86
CA MET A 245 1.20 39.83 23.55
C MET A 245 -0.19 39.60 24.13
N ASN A 246 -0.22 39.06 25.35
CA ASN A 246 -1.20 39.31 26.40
C ASN A 246 -0.69 38.69 27.71
N THR A 247 -0.02 39.50 28.52
CA THR A 247 0.37 39.24 29.93
C THR A 247 -0.41 40.22 30.82
N PRO A 248 -0.67 39.94 32.12
CA PRO A 248 0.27 40.46 33.14
C PRO A 248 0.42 39.51 34.35
N SER A 249 1.63 39.13 34.78
CA SER A 249 2.62 39.88 35.58
C SER A 249 2.63 39.38 37.04
N GLN A 250 3.72 38.72 37.46
CA GLN A 250 4.54 39.10 38.61
C GLN A 250 5.76 38.17 38.75
N MET A 251 6.94 38.80 38.91
CA MET A 251 8.14 38.42 39.70
C MET A 251 8.64 36.96 39.60
N SER A 252 9.91 36.64 39.42
CA SER A 252 11.19 37.33 39.60
C SER A 252 12.24 36.49 38.88
N VAL A 253 13.31 37.13 38.40
CA VAL A 253 14.49 36.42 37.91
C VAL A 253 15.10 35.67 39.08
N ASP A 254 14.91 34.35 39.12
CA ASP A 254 15.68 33.48 40.01
C ASP A 254 16.50 32.49 39.19
N LYS A 255 17.80 32.60 39.42
CA LYS A 255 18.86 31.86 38.74
C LYS A 255 19.15 30.63 39.58
N SER A 256 18.20 29.72 39.70
CA SER A 256 18.38 28.41 40.35
C SER A 256 17.34 27.40 39.86
N ILE A 257 17.71 26.12 39.90
CA ILE A 257 16.96 24.90 39.50
C ILE A 257 17.35 24.35 38.12
N THR A 258 18.38 23.51 38.18
CA THR A 258 18.61 22.34 37.34
C THR A 258 17.37 21.42 37.29
N GLY A 259 16.89 21.07 36.09
CA GLY A 259 16.09 19.87 35.81
C GLY A 259 14.61 19.87 36.22
N SER A 260 13.73 20.59 35.51
CA SER A 260 12.28 20.32 35.56
C SER A 260 11.87 19.39 34.41
N SER A 261 11.34 18.21 34.75
CA SER A 261 10.82 17.21 33.82
C SER A 261 9.62 17.76 33.05
N ARG A 262 9.87 18.34 31.88
CA ARG A 262 8.82 18.81 30.97
C ARG A 262 8.04 17.61 30.43
N TRP A 263 6.75 17.51 30.75
CA TRP A 263 5.84 16.49 30.20
C TRP A 263 5.37 16.87 28.79
N THR A 264 5.27 15.86 27.90
CA THR A 264 4.65 15.97 26.57
C THR A 264 3.30 15.28 26.60
N THR A 265 2.24 15.97 26.21
CA THR A 265 0.84 15.51 26.38
C THR A 265 0.18 15.30 25.02
N SER A 266 -0.53 14.20 24.82
CA SER A 266 -1.35 13.95 23.61
C SER A 266 -2.56 14.86 23.55
N THR A 267 -3.20 14.94 22.38
CA THR A 267 -4.59 15.40 22.32
C THR A 267 -5.49 14.53 23.21
N GLN A 268 -6.46 15.18 23.84
CA GLN A 268 -7.45 14.49 24.67
C GLN A 268 -8.54 13.94 23.76
N VAL A 269 -8.77 12.62 23.82
CA VAL A 269 -9.77 11.95 22.97
C VAL A 269 -10.92 11.47 23.84
N THR A 270 -12.14 11.86 23.46
CA THR A 270 -13.37 11.50 24.18
C THR A 270 -14.27 10.67 23.28
N LEU A 271 -14.75 9.53 23.79
CA LEU A 271 -15.74 8.69 23.13
C LEU A 271 -16.71 8.13 24.18
N LYS A 272 -18.02 8.25 23.94
CA LYS A 272 -19.07 7.79 24.87
C LYS A 272 -18.81 8.24 26.32
N SER A 273 -18.56 9.55 26.47
CA SER A 273 -18.24 10.22 27.74
C SER A 273 -16.97 9.74 28.46
N SER A 274 -16.25 8.74 27.92
CA SER A 274 -14.95 8.31 28.44
C SER A 274 -13.84 9.08 27.75
N THR A 275 -12.89 9.57 28.53
CA THR A 275 -11.86 10.51 28.06
C THR A 275 -10.48 9.97 28.34
N PHE A 276 -9.59 10.05 27.34
CA PHE A 276 -8.22 9.53 27.38
C PHE A 276 -7.20 10.61 27.09
N VAL A 277 -6.09 10.59 27.81
CA VAL A 277 -4.93 11.44 27.56
C VAL A 277 -3.66 10.71 27.95
N ALA A 278 -2.63 10.77 27.11
CA ALA A 278 -1.31 10.22 27.42
C ALA A 278 -0.31 11.34 27.67
N ARG A 279 0.57 11.14 28.64
CA ARG A 279 1.68 12.05 28.98
C ARG A 279 2.98 11.28 29.00
N VAL A 280 4.03 11.86 28.44
CA VAL A 280 5.35 11.25 28.35
C VAL A 280 6.41 12.20 28.93
N SER A 281 7.27 11.67 29.79
CA SER A 281 8.44 12.37 30.29
C SER A 281 9.71 11.54 30.12
N THR A 282 10.86 12.18 30.22
CA THR A 282 12.15 11.50 30.31
C THR A 282 12.31 10.85 31.67
N LEU A 283 12.91 9.67 31.68
CA LEU A 283 13.24 8.94 32.89
C LEU A 283 14.64 8.35 32.73
N GLU A 284 15.55 8.73 33.62
CA GLU A 284 16.95 8.30 33.56
C GLU A 284 17.21 7.07 34.41
N GLN A 285 16.49 6.93 35.54
CA GLN A 285 16.64 5.80 36.45
C GLN A 285 15.29 5.27 36.93
N PRO A 286 15.12 3.94 37.08
CA PRO A 286 13.88 3.34 37.60
C PRO A 286 13.47 3.84 39.00
N SER A 287 14.44 4.22 39.84
CA SER A 287 14.18 4.76 41.18
C SER A 287 13.44 6.10 41.17
N GLN A 288 13.45 6.83 40.04
CA GLN A 288 12.82 8.14 39.90
C GLN A 288 11.32 8.05 39.60
N VAL A 289 10.77 6.86 39.27
CA VAL A 289 9.38 6.68 38.85
C VAL A 289 8.39 7.27 39.86
N SER A 290 8.51 6.92 41.14
CA SER A 290 7.59 7.40 42.19
C SER A 290 7.66 8.92 42.37
N SER A 291 8.85 9.51 42.27
CA SER A 291 9.04 10.96 42.39
C SER A 291 8.46 11.71 41.19
N VAL A 292 8.66 11.19 39.98
CA VAL A 292 8.15 11.77 38.73
C VAL A 292 6.61 11.69 38.67
N LEU A 293 6.02 10.58 39.10
CA LEU A 293 4.57 10.42 39.19
C LEU A 293 3.95 11.35 40.23
N HIS A 294 4.54 11.45 41.42
CA HIS A 294 4.06 12.37 42.45
C HIS A 294 4.14 13.84 41.98
N SER A 295 5.21 14.21 41.28
CA SER A 295 5.35 15.53 40.66
C SER A 295 4.26 15.80 39.62
N LEU A 296 3.93 14.82 38.77
CA LEU A 296 2.86 14.93 37.79
C LEU A 296 1.50 15.17 38.46
N LEU A 297 1.12 14.34 39.42
CA LEU A 297 -0.15 14.44 40.14
C LEU A 297 -0.28 15.73 40.95
N THR A 298 0.84 16.31 41.39
CA THR A 298 0.87 17.62 42.06
C THR A 298 0.69 18.75 41.05
N SER A 299 1.32 18.65 39.88
CA SER A 299 1.22 19.67 38.82
C SER A 299 -0.14 19.69 38.12
N GLU A 300 -0.81 18.55 38.01
CA GLU A 300 -2.09 18.39 37.34
C GLU A 300 -3.10 17.70 38.27
N PRO A 301 -3.77 18.46 39.16
CA PRO A 301 -4.70 17.90 40.14
C PRO A 301 -5.90 17.16 39.52
N SER A 302 -6.24 17.46 38.27
CA SER A 302 -7.31 16.78 37.52
C SER A 302 -7.05 15.28 37.33
N LEU A 303 -5.80 14.83 37.42
CA LEU A 303 -5.43 13.43 37.30
C LEU A 303 -5.73 12.63 38.57
N GLN A 304 -5.80 13.29 39.73
CA GLN A 304 -6.14 12.63 41.00
C GLN A 304 -7.61 12.18 41.03
N THR A 305 -8.47 12.84 40.25
CA THR A 305 -9.90 12.48 40.13
C THR A 305 -10.17 11.54 38.94
N ALA A 306 -9.13 11.14 38.21
CA ALA A 306 -9.26 10.20 37.11
C ALA A 306 -9.58 8.78 37.61
N THR A 307 -10.25 8.00 36.76
CA THR A 307 -10.63 6.63 37.10
C THR A 307 -9.42 5.70 37.09
N HIS A 308 -8.51 5.88 36.14
CA HIS A 308 -7.28 5.11 36.00
C HIS A 308 -6.13 6.00 35.51
N ASN A 309 -4.94 5.83 36.08
CA ASN A 309 -3.65 6.43 35.71
C ASN A 309 -2.59 5.34 35.52
N ALA A 310 -2.77 4.52 34.49
CA ALA A 310 -1.83 3.46 34.14
C ALA A 310 -0.50 4.05 33.63
N TRP A 311 0.63 3.37 33.87
CA TRP A 311 1.94 3.85 33.42
C TRP A 311 2.90 2.74 33.01
N GLY A 312 3.90 3.08 32.21
CA GLY A 312 4.97 2.18 31.79
C GLY A 312 6.27 2.95 31.49
N TYR A 313 7.42 2.37 31.79
CA TYR A 313 8.73 2.97 31.52
C TYR A 313 9.73 1.97 30.91
N ARG A 314 10.70 2.52 30.17
CA ARG A 314 11.85 1.77 29.63
C ARG A 314 13.12 2.60 29.78
N VAL A 315 14.17 2.08 30.40
CA VAL A 315 15.43 2.79 30.67
C VAL A 315 16.64 1.93 30.28
N CYS A 316 17.61 2.52 29.57
CA CYS A 316 18.87 1.86 29.24
C CYS A 316 19.86 1.98 30.40
N GLN A 317 20.48 0.87 30.81
CA GLN A 317 21.58 0.90 31.77
C GLN A 317 22.90 1.15 31.02
N GLY A 318 23.68 2.15 31.44
CA GLY A 318 25.01 2.37 30.90
C GLY A 318 25.99 1.29 31.36
N ASP A 319 26.85 0.83 30.45
CA ASP A 319 28.02 -0.02 30.76
C ASP A 319 28.91 0.74 31.75
N GLN A 320 28.89 0.34 33.02
CA GLN A 320 29.90 0.78 33.99
C GLN A 320 31.02 -0.25 34.17
N ASP A 321 30.92 -1.45 33.62
CA ASP A 321 32.00 -2.44 33.66
C ASP A 321 32.07 -3.15 32.30
N GLY A 322 33.23 -3.09 31.65
CA GLY A 322 33.46 -3.52 30.25
C GLY A 322 33.28 -5.01 29.97
N GLY A 323 32.04 -5.50 30.04
CA GLY A 323 31.61 -6.83 29.63
C GLY A 323 30.23 -6.72 29.00
N GLY A 324 30.17 -6.77 27.67
CA GLY A 324 28.97 -6.46 26.88
C GLY A 324 27.75 -7.30 27.26
N ASN A 325 26.79 -6.66 27.94
CA ASN A 325 25.36 -6.92 27.77
C ASN A 325 24.55 -5.73 28.34
N GLY A 326 24.41 -4.65 27.56
CA GLY A 326 23.60 -3.49 27.92
C GLY A 326 22.10 -3.82 27.96
N GLY A 327 21.60 -4.27 29.12
CA GLY A 327 20.19 -4.61 29.32
C GLY A 327 19.28 -3.38 29.47
N THR A 328 18.13 -3.40 28.80
CA THR A 328 17.05 -2.41 29.01
C THR A 328 16.19 -2.86 30.20
N ARG A 329 15.97 -1.99 31.19
CA ARG A 329 15.03 -2.23 32.30
C ARG A 329 13.66 -1.64 31.98
N GLU A 330 12.62 -2.42 32.23
CA GLU A 330 11.23 -2.07 31.91
C GLU A 330 10.33 -2.33 33.13
N GLY A 331 9.26 -1.55 33.28
CA GLY A 331 8.26 -1.75 34.33
C GLY A 331 6.96 -1.02 34.02
N CYS A 332 5.84 -1.51 34.53
CA CYS A 332 4.52 -0.95 34.29
C CYS A 332 3.55 -1.19 35.45
N GLU A 333 2.46 -0.43 35.45
CA GLU A 333 1.34 -0.53 36.39
C GLU A 333 0.03 -0.25 35.65
N ASP A 334 -0.99 -1.07 35.90
CA ASP A 334 -2.27 -1.05 35.20
C ASP A 334 -3.27 -0.06 35.82
N ASP A 335 -3.10 0.26 37.11
CA ASP A 335 -3.99 1.11 37.92
C ASP A 335 -5.49 0.78 37.73
N GLY A 336 -5.84 -0.51 37.76
CA GLY A 336 -7.22 -1.00 37.65
C GLY A 336 -7.75 -1.17 36.22
N GLU A 337 -7.06 -0.68 35.19
CA GLU A 337 -7.37 -0.98 33.79
C GLU A 337 -6.55 -2.21 33.32
N THR A 338 -7.08 -3.41 33.56
CA THR A 338 -6.36 -4.68 33.34
C THR A 338 -5.69 -4.80 31.97
N GLY A 339 -4.38 -5.01 31.96
CA GLY A 339 -3.53 -5.17 30.78
C GLY A 339 -3.01 -3.87 30.18
N CYS A 340 -3.33 -2.70 30.76
CA CYS A 340 -2.97 -1.40 30.20
C CYS A 340 -1.48 -1.07 30.30
N GLY A 341 -0.81 -1.44 31.39
CA GLY A 341 0.62 -1.27 31.62
C GLY A 341 1.47 -2.07 30.63
N GLU A 342 1.19 -3.37 30.45
CA GLU A 342 1.89 -4.20 29.45
C GLU A 342 1.59 -3.73 28.02
N PHE A 343 0.36 -3.25 27.77
CA PHE A 343 0.00 -2.63 26.50
C PHE A 343 0.85 -1.38 26.21
N ILE A 344 1.05 -0.50 27.20
CA ILE A 344 1.95 0.67 27.07
C ILE A 344 3.38 0.21 26.78
N LEU A 345 3.91 -0.77 27.52
CA LEU A 345 5.27 -1.29 27.30
C LEU A 345 5.43 -1.87 25.89
N ARG A 346 4.45 -2.63 25.41
CA ARG A 346 4.45 -3.15 24.04
C ARG A 346 4.53 -2.03 23.01
N LEU A 347 3.77 -0.95 23.17
CA LEU A 347 3.86 0.22 22.27
C LEU A 347 5.23 0.90 22.33
N MET A 348 5.82 0.98 23.52
CA MET A 348 7.16 1.53 23.68
C MET A 348 8.23 0.63 23.04
N ARG A 349 8.08 -0.70 23.08
CA ARG A 349 8.94 -1.67 22.37
C ARG A 349 8.80 -1.53 20.86
N GLU A 350 7.56 -1.51 20.35
CA GLU A 350 7.24 -1.32 18.91
C GLU A 350 7.83 0.00 18.36
N THR A 351 7.82 1.07 19.17
CA THR A 351 8.38 2.38 18.78
C THR A 351 9.87 2.52 19.06
N GLY A 352 10.51 1.53 19.70
CA GLY A 352 11.91 1.60 20.09
C GLY A 352 12.22 2.70 21.12
N ALA A 353 11.22 3.20 21.86
CA ALA A 353 11.39 4.28 22.82
C ALA A 353 12.06 3.77 24.11
N THR A 354 13.20 4.36 24.47
CA THR A 354 13.94 4.11 25.72
C THR A 354 14.32 5.43 26.41
N GLY A 355 14.58 5.40 27.71
CA GLY A 355 14.83 6.59 28.54
C GLY A 355 13.58 7.43 28.83
N VAL A 356 12.39 6.82 28.79
CA VAL A 356 11.11 7.53 28.91
C VAL A 356 10.11 6.78 29.80
N ILE A 357 9.19 7.53 30.40
CA ILE A 357 8.01 7.07 31.11
C ILE A 357 6.74 7.62 30.44
N VAL A 358 5.74 6.76 30.27
CA VAL A 358 4.42 7.09 29.72
C VAL A 358 3.39 6.90 30.83
N VAL A 359 2.50 7.89 30.99
CA VAL A 359 1.35 7.85 31.90
C VAL A 359 0.10 8.06 31.06
N LEU A 360 -0.81 7.09 31.07
CA LEU A 360 -2.07 7.11 30.36
C LEU A 360 -3.21 7.27 31.36
N THR A 361 -3.90 8.39 31.28
CA THR A 361 -5.02 8.72 32.16
C THR A 361 -6.35 8.51 31.45
N ARG A 362 -7.28 7.85 32.14
CA ARG A 362 -8.66 7.63 31.71
C ARG A 362 -9.65 8.17 32.73
N TRP A 363 -10.63 8.94 32.26
CA TRP A 363 -11.87 9.21 32.99
C TRP A 363 -12.99 8.34 32.40
N TYR A 364 -13.63 7.52 33.23
CA TYR A 364 -14.72 6.65 32.81
C TYR A 364 -16.05 7.41 32.71
N GLY A 365 -16.69 7.31 31.54
CA GLY A 365 -17.92 8.04 31.23
C GLY A 365 -19.24 7.34 31.57
N GLY A 366 -19.20 6.16 32.20
CA GLY A 366 -20.40 5.36 32.50
C GLY A 366 -20.75 4.27 31.48
N GLU A 367 -20.18 4.31 30.26
CA GLU A 367 -20.41 3.32 29.20
C GLU A 367 -19.17 2.45 28.89
N MET A 368 -19.37 1.14 28.77
CA MET A 368 -18.30 0.21 28.41
C MET A 368 -17.91 0.37 26.93
N LEU A 369 -16.65 0.76 26.69
CA LEU A 369 -16.11 1.00 25.35
C LEU A 369 -15.69 -0.27 24.59
N GLY A 370 -15.55 -1.42 25.26
CA GLY A 370 -15.07 -2.65 24.62
C GLY A 370 -13.70 -2.46 23.95
N PRO A 371 -13.44 -3.06 22.76
CA PRO A 371 -12.15 -2.96 22.06
C PRO A 371 -11.75 -1.54 21.64
N ASP A 372 -12.71 -0.62 21.46
CA ASP A 372 -12.44 0.75 21.04
C ASP A 372 -11.55 1.51 22.03
N ARG A 373 -11.60 1.16 23.33
CA ARG A 373 -10.72 1.77 24.33
C ARG A 373 -9.25 1.57 23.97
N TRP A 374 -8.86 0.39 23.50
CA TRP A 374 -7.47 0.07 23.14
C TRP A 374 -7.01 0.86 21.92
N ARG A 375 -7.90 1.06 20.93
CA ARG A 375 -7.62 1.89 19.76
C ARG A 375 -7.37 3.35 20.16
N LEU A 376 -8.19 3.89 21.05
CA LEU A 376 -8.05 5.26 21.55
C LEU A 376 -6.78 5.43 22.39
N MET A 377 -6.54 4.52 23.33
CA MET A 377 -5.31 4.49 24.13
C MET A 377 -4.05 4.39 23.25
N ARG A 378 -4.05 3.51 22.24
CA ARG A 378 -2.96 3.41 21.25
C ARG A 378 -2.71 4.74 20.56
N THR A 379 -3.78 5.40 20.12
CA THR A 379 -3.68 6.68 19.41
C THR A 379 -3.03 7.73 20.31
N CYS A 380 -3.53 7.91 21.55
CA CYS A 380 -2.97 8.87 22.50
C CYS A 380 -1.51 8.57 22.86
N VAL A 381 -1.18 7.30 23.14
CA VAL A 381 0.19 6.89 23.52
C VAL A 381 1.17 7.07 22.37
N ILE A 382 0.80 6.65 21.14
CA ILE A 382 1.67 6.84 19.96
C ILE A 382 1.85 8.31 19.64
N GLU A 383 0.81 9.14 19.77
CA GLU A 383 0.90 10.58 19.54
C GLU A 383 1.88 11.24 20.53
N ALA A 384 1.70 11.00 21.83
CA ALA A 384 2.58 11.58 22.86
C ALA A 384 4.02 11.04 22.77
N LEU A 385 4.22 9.75 22.47
CA LEU A 385 5.54 9.18 22.23
C LEU A 385 6.18 9.77 20.98
N SER A 386 5.44 9.93 19.90
CA SER A 386 5.96 10.51 18.65
C SER A 386 6.38 11.95 18.86
N ASP A 387 5.58 12.75 19.56
CA ASP A 387 5.92 14.13 19.88
C ASP A 387 7.09 14.22 20.87
N ARG A 388 7.17 13.33 21.84
CA ARG A 388 8.34 13.26 22.74
C ARG A 388 9.59 12.83 22.02
N LEU A 389 9.54 11.82 21.15
CA LEU A 389 10.69 11.38 20.36
C LEU A 389 11.12 12.46 19.36
N ARG A 390 10.18 13.27 18.85
CA ARG A 390 10.50 14.48 18.07
C ARG A 390 11.19 15.54 18.92
N LEU A 391 10.72 15.78 20.15
CA LEU A 391 11.34 16.73 21.08
C LEU A 391 12.71 16.26 21.58
N PHE A 392 12.86 14.97 21.88
CA PHE A 392 14.13 14.37 22.28
C PHE A 392 15.11 14.36 21.11
N ARG A 393 14.64 14.13 19.88
CA ARG A 393 15.45 14.29 18.67
C ARG A 393 15.80 15.75 18.39
N SER A 394 14.92 16.71 18.67
CA SER A 394 15.27 18.14 18.59
C SER A 394 16.22 18.60 19.70
N SER A 395 16.25 17.88 20.83
CA SER A 395 17.15 18.13 21.97
C SER A 395 18.51 17.41 21.82
N ALA A 396 18.53 16.24 21.18
CA ALA A 396 19.69 15.36 21.03
C ALA A 396 20.35 15.43 19.64
N GLU A 397 19.73 16.02 18.62
CA GLU A 397 20.35 16.31 17.33
C GLU A 397 19.88 17.67 16.81
N HIS A 398 20.47 18.75 17.34
CA HIS A 398 20.84 19.88 16.48
C HIS A 398 22.08 19.49 15.69
N ASP A 399 21.88 18.62 14.71
CA ASP A 399 22.80 18.54 13.59
C ASP A 399 21.91 18.65 12.35
N GLY A 400 21.62 19.89 11.94
CA GLY A 400 20.94 20.23 10.68
C GLY A 400 21.76 19.83 9.45
N ALA A 401 22.46 18.70 9.55
CA ALA A 401 23.31 18.14 8.53
C ALA A 401 22.44 17.72 7.34
N ALA A 402 22.93 18.05 6.16
CA ALA A 402 22.29 17.62 4.93
C ALA A 402 22.32 16.08 4.85
N VAL A 403 21.36 15.46 4.17
CA VAL A 403 21.28 13.99 4.06
C VAL A 403 21.16 13.52 2.61
N TRP A 404 21.62 12.29 2.37
CA TRP A 404 21.38 11.54 1.14
C TRP A 404 20.38 10.43 1.39
N ALA A 405 19.44 10.19 0.47
CA ALA A 405 18.57 9.02 0.55
C ALA A 405 19.29 7.78 0.02
N LEU A 406 19.24 6.67 0.76
CA LEU A 406 19.86 5.41 0.36
C LEU A 406 19.00 4.68 -0.68
N ASP A 407 19.65 4.19 -1.74
CA ASP A 407 19.03 3.32 -2.74
C ASP A 407 19.25 1.85 -2.37
N LEU A 408 18.40 1.36 -1.46
CA LEU A 408 18.46 -0.02 -0.97
C LEU A 408 18.27 -1.06 -2.10
N GLN A 409 17.66 -0.68 -3.23
CA GLN A 409 17.46 -1.59 -4.36
C GLN A 409 18.76 -1.83 -5.10
N HIS A 410 19.52 -0.76 -5.40
CA HIS A 410 20.82 -0.89 -6.04
C HIS A 410 21.80 -1.71 -5.17
N VAL A 411 21.73 -1.54 -3.84
CA VAL A 411 22.50 -2.35 -2.88
C VAL A 411 22.06 -3.82 -2.90
N ALA A 412 20.75 -4.10 -2.86
CA ALA A 412 20.23 -5.47 -2.90
C ALA A 412 20.51 -6.21 -4.22
N SER A 413 20.55 -5.49 -5.34
CA SER A 413 20.90 -6.07 -6.64
C SER A 413 22.40 -6.30 -6.86
N ASN A 414 23.27 -5.72 -6.01
CA ASN A 414 24.73 -5.84 -6.09
C ASN A 414 25.39 -5.93 -4.69
N PRO A 415 25.17 -7.02 -3.93
CA PRO A 415 25.80 -7.20 -2.62
C PRO A 415 27.27 -7.66 -2.79
N VAL A 416 28.23 -6.75 -2.52
CA VAL A 416 29.68 -7.01 -2.33
C VAL A 416 30.46 -7.56 -3.54
N GLY A 417 31.25 -6.67 -4.17
CA GLY A 417 32.58 -6.97 -4.70
C GLY A 417 32.74 -8.09 -5.73
N ASN A 418 32.24 -7.94 -6.95
CA ASN A 418 32.87 -8.58 -8.10
C ASN A 418 33.88 -7.61 -8.73
N SER A 419 35.06 -7.51 -8.13
CA SER A 419 36.23 -6.84 -8.71
C SER A 419 36.76 -7.69 -9.86
N ASN A 420 36.15 -7.58 -11.04
CA ASN A 420 36.75 -8.06 -12.29
C ASN A 420 36.27 -7.28 -13.52
N SER A 421 36.17 -5.95 -13.39
CA SER A 421 36.20 -5.04 -14.54
C SER A 421 37.07 -3.83 -14.20
N SER A 422 38.38 -4.05 -14.20
CA SER A 422 39.39 -3.00 -14.23
C SER A 422 39.39 -2.32 -15.59
N GLN A 423 38.45 -1.40 -15.82
CA GLN A 423 38.57 -0.34 -16.82
C GLN A 423 37.47 0.68 -16.61
N ASP A 424 37.70 1.64 -15.70
CA ASP A 424 37.31 3.02 -15.91
C ASP A 424 38.13 3.93 -14.99
N HIS A 425 39.07 4.64 -15.60
CA HIS A 425 39.73 5.80 -15.02
C HIS A 425 38.85 7.01 -15.32
N ASP A 426 38.10 7.49 -14.34
CA ASP A 426 37.85 8.92 -14.19
C ASP A 426 37.60 9.25 -12.71
N GLY A 427 38.44 10.14 -12.17
CA GLY A 427 38.49 10.45 -10.76
C GLY A 427 37.35 11.39 -10.35
N CYS A 428 36.28 10.84 -9.78
CA CYS A 428 35.32 11.55 -8.91
C CYS A 428 34.38 10.59 -8.12
N ASP A 429 34.40 9.27 -8.36
CA ASP A 429 33.52 8.32 -7.65
C ASP A 429 34.11 7.89 -6.28
N ARG A 430 34.10 8.78 -5.30
CA ARG A 430 34.26 8.40 -3.88
C ARG A 430 33.08 8.90 -3.06
N SER A 431 31.93 8.21 -3.14
CA SER A 431 31.09 8.10 -1.95
C SER A 431 31.75 7.09 -1.02
N VAL A 432 31.77 7.43 0.26
CA VAL A 432 32.38 6.62 1.32
C VAL A 432 31.73 5.24 1.34
N VAL A 433 32.54 4.20 1.09
CA VAL A 433 32.29 2.76 1.34
C VAL A 433 30.91 2.24 0.87
N GLY A 434 30.80 1.81 -0.39
CA GLY A 434 29.89 0.72 -0.80
C GLY A 434 28.36 0.90 -0.69
N VAL A 435 27.84 2.04 -0.21
CA VAL A 435 26.39 2.27 -0.09
C VAL A 435 25.86 3.10 -1.27
N ALA A 436 24.86 2.57 -1.99
CA ALA A 436 24.24 3.28 -3.11
C ALA A 436 23.25 4.35 -2.63
N ILE A 437 23.24 5.51 -3.28
CA ILE A 437 22.36 6.66 -2.98
C ILE A 437 21.51 7.05 -4.19
N HIS A 438 20.35 7.65 -3.95
CA HIS A 438 19.56 8.28 -5.00
C HIS A 438 20.23 9.57 -5.48
N ARG A 439 20.89 9.52 -6.65
CA ARG A 439 21.66 10.64 -7.21
C ARG A 439 20.76 11.82 -7.66
N PRO A 440 21.03 13.05 -7.20
CA PRO A 440 20.18 14.22 -7.50
C PRO A 440 20.21 14.64 -8.97
N GLU A 441 21.30 14.37 -9.70
CA GLU A 441 21.43 14.70 -11.13
C GLU A 441 20.41 13.91 -11.95
N SER A 442 20.15 12.66 -11.57
CA SER A 442 19.18 11.79 -12.24
C SER A 442 17.75 12.30 -12.03
N ALA A 443 17.41 12.71 -10.81
CA ALA A 443 16.12 13.31 -10.47
C ALA A 443 15.90 14.62 -11.24
N ARG A 444 16.91 15.48 -11.29
CA ARG A 444 16.86 16.74 -12.04
C ARG A 444 16.69 16.51 -13.54
N ALA A 445 17.48 15.62 -14.13
CA ALA A 445 17.39 15.30 -15.55
C ALA A 445 16.01 14.72 -15.91
N TYR A 446 15.40 13.96 -15.01
CA TYR A 446 14.05 13.43 -15.18
C TYR A 446 13.01 14.55 -15.23
N LEU A 447 13.07 15.53 -14.32
CA LEU A 447 12.15 16.69 -14.33
C LEU A 447 12.25 17.50 -15.61
N LEU A 448 13.46 17.81 -16.07
CA LEU A 448 13.69 18.65 -17.26
C LEU A 448 13.13 18.05 -18.55
N LYS A 449 12.86 16.74 -18.59
CA LYS A 449 12.39 16.00 -19.78
C LYS A 449 10.92 15.59 -19.73
N SER A 450 10.19 15.96 -18.67
CA SER A 450 8.90 15.31 -18.34
C SER A 450 7.63 16.11 -18.63
N PHE A 451 7.71 17.42 -18.90
CA PHE A 451 6.52 18.31 -18.90
C PHE A 451 6.19 18.89 -20.27
N ALA A 452 5.60 18.05 -21.12
CA ALA A 452 5.15 18.37 -22.48
C ALA A 452 3.94 19.33 -22.52
N SER A 453 3.87 20.18 -23.54
CA SER A 453 2.62 20.86 -23.94
C SER A 453 1.81 19.89 -24.79
N GLY A 454 0.53 19.67 -24.50
CA GLY A 454 -0.23 18.66 -25.25
C GLY A 454 -0.48 19.00 -26.73
N PRO A 455 -1.09 18.09 -27.51
CA PRO A 455 -1.20 18.22 -28.98
C PRO A 455 -1.96 19.48 -29.41
N SER A 456 -1.34 20.29 -30.28
CA SER A 456 -1.94 21.50 -30.85
C SER A 456 -3.06 21.14 -31.86
N SER A 457 -4.29 21.60 -31.60
CA SER A 457 -5.34 21.62 -32.62
C SER A 457 -5.18 22.84 -33.52
N GLU A 458 -4.38 22.73 -34.59
CA GLU A 458 -4.45 23.73 -35.66
C GLU A 458 -5.74 23.50 -36.45
N GLY A 459 -6.55 24.56 -36.51
CA GLY A 459 -7.84 24.55 -37.17
C GLY A 459 -7.72 24.53 -38.69
N ASN A 460 -8.65 23.83 -39.34
CA ASN A 460 -9.13 24.26 -40.64
C ASN A 460 -10.63 23.99 -40.74
N SER A 461 -11.40 25.05 -40.65
CA SER A 461 -12.81 25.10 -41.02
C SER A 461 -12.91 25.03 -42.55
N LYS A 462 -13.32 23.87 -43.08
CA LYS A 462 -14.24 23.73 -44.24
C LYS A 462 -14.51 22.27 -44.60
N GLY A 463 -15.77 21.89 -44.44
CA GLY A 463 -16.56 21.06 -45.35
C GLY A 463 -16.07 19.67 -45.78
N GLY A 464 -16.83 18.63 -45.37
CA GLY A 464 -17.28 17.60 -46.31
C GLY A 464 -16.56 16.25 -46.32
N LYS A 465 -17.29 15.24 -45.78
CA LYS A 465 -17.33 13.81 -46.13
C LYS A 465 -16.07 12.92 -46.06
N THR A 466 -16.24 11.89 -45.21
CA THR A 466 -15.78 10.49 -45.30
C THR A 466 -14.28 10.17 -45.23
N GLY A 467 -13.89 9.61 -44.08
CA GLY A 467 -13.12 8.36 -44.02
C GLY A 467 -11.62 8.42 -44.28
N SER A 468 -10.83 8.91 -43.32
CA SER A 468 -9.44 8.45 -43.11
C SER A 468 -8.99 8.74 -41.68
N LYS A 469 -8.39 7.74 -41.01
CA LYS A 469 -7.83 7.87 -39.65
C LYS A 469 -6.68 8.88 -39.69
N SER A 470 -6.91 10.10 -39.19
CA SER A 470 -5.85 11.08 -38.95
C SER A 470 -4.92 10.56 -37.84
N ARG A 471 -3.68 10.25 -38.22
CA ARG A 471 -2.60 9.92 -37.28
C ARG A 471 -2.17 11.22 -36.60
N HIS A 472 -2.60 11.43 -35.35
CA HIS A 472 -2.14 12.55 -34.54
C HIS A 472 -0.60 12.49 -34.38
N THR A 473 0.09 13.41 -35.05
CA THR A 473 1.54 13.61 -34.90
C THR A 473 1.79 14.54 -33.72
N PHE A 474 2.45 14.02 -32.68
CA PHE A 474 2.96 14.83 -31.58
C PHE A 474 4.04 15.78 -32.10
N LYS A 475 3.91 17.07 -31.80
CA LYS A 475 4.98 18.04 -32.05
C LYS A 475 6.14 17.67 -31.14
N LYS A 476 7.36 17.56 -31.69
CA LYS A 476 8.56 17.37 -30.88
C LYS A 476 8.78 18.67 -30.10
N GLU A 477 8.41 18.68 -28.81
CA GLU A 477 8.58 19.87 -27.97
C GLU A 477 10.05 20.25 -27.88
N SER A 478 10.31 21.57 -27.87
CA SER A 478 11.67 22.06 -27.69
C SER A 478 12.10 21.88 -26.23
N GLU A 479 13.40 21.70 -25.99
CA GLU A 479 13.95 21.57 -24.63
C GLU A 479 13.68 22.83 -23.79
N ALA A 480 13.57 24.00 -24.44
CA ALA A 480 13.19 25.26 -23.81
C ALA A 480 11.73 25.27 -23.31
N GLU A 481 10.81 24.68 -24.08
CA GLU A 481 9.39 24.59 -23.74
C GLU A 481 9.15 23.66 -22.54
N LEU A 482 9.80 22.49 -22.52
CA LEU A 482 9.77 21.57 -21.38
C LEU A 482 10.29 22.23 -20.10
N ARG A 483 11.39 23.00 -20.24
CA ARG A 483 11.99 23.76 -19.13
C ARG A 483 11.07 24.88 -18.64
N GLN A 484 10.37 25.57 -19.54
CA GLN A 484 9.40 26.59 -19.18
C GLN A 484 8.18 26.01 -18.47
N ASN A 485 7.63 24.89 -18.96
CA ASN A 485 6.50 24.19 -18.34
C ASN A 485 6.84 23.67 -16.94
N LEU A 486 8.04 23.10 -16.76
CA LEU A 486 8.55 22.76 -15.43
C LEU A 486 8.59 23.99 -14.51
N GLY A 487 9.10 25.12 -15.01
CA GLY A 487 9.17 26.36 -14.25
C GLY A 487 7.82 26.86 -13.75
N LYS A 488 6.79 26.79 -14.61
CA LYS A 488 5.41 27.15 -14.25
C LYS A 488 4.79 26.18 -13.25
N LEU A 489 5.03 24.87 -13.39
CA LEU A 489 4.56 23.87 -12.41
C LEU A 489 5.19 24.10 -11.02
N LEU A 490 6.51 24.27 -10.95
CA LEU A 490 7.20 24.54 -9.70
C LEU A 490 6.75 25.87 -9.08
N GLY A 491 6.47 26.88 -9.90
CA GLY A 491 5.89 28.14 -9.44
C GLY A 491 4.48 28.00 -8.88
N ALA A 492 3.61 27.24 -9.55
CA ALA A 492 2.25 26.97 -9.08
C ALA A 492 2.26 26.25 -7.72
N LEU A 493 3.12 25.24 -7.57
CA LEU A 493 3.33 24.53 -6.31
C LEU A 493 3.90 25.43 -5.22
N ARG A 494 4.85 26.32 -5.58
CA ARG A 494 5.42 27.27 -4.64
C ARG A 494 4.38 28.23 -4.09
N LEU A 495 3.59 28.86 -4.97
CA LEU A 495 2.49 29.74 -4.57
C LEU A 495 1.45 29.01 -3.70
N LEU A 496 1.21 27.73 -4.00
CA LEU A 496 0.35 26.89 -3.17
C LEU A 496 0.89 26.73 -1.74
N PHE A 497 2.12 26.25 -1.59
CA PHE A 497 2.71 26.01 -0.28
C PHE A 497 2.98 27.31 0.50
N GLU A 498 3.35 28.40 -0.18
CA GLU A 498 3.48 29.73 0.44
C GLU A 498 2.16 30.22 1.03
N SER A 499 1.02 29.92 0.38
CA SER A 499 -0.31 30.26 0.93
C SER A 499 -0.66 29.46 2.18
N TRP A 500 -0.13 28.23 2.32
CA TRP A 500 -0.41 27.34 3.44
C TRP A 500 0.55 27.53 4.62
N ALA A 501 1.80 27.96 4.35
CA ALA A 501 2.85 28.08 5.35
C ALA A 501 2.47 28.93 6.59
N PRO A 502 1.66 30.01 6.50
CA PRO A 502 1.23 30.76 7.68
C PRO A 502 0.20 30.05 8.55
N GLN A 503 -0.45 29.00 8.05
CA GLN A 503 -1.65 28.40 8.68
C GLN A 503 -1.48 26.94 9.07
N ILE A 504 -0.58 26.23 8.38
CA ILE A 504 -0.34 24.80 8.58
C ILE A 504 1.12 24.64 8.99
N SER A 505 1.36 23.99 10.13
CA SER A 505 2.72 23.70 10.56
C SER A 505 3.43 22.78 9.55
N PRO A 506 4.77 22.86 9.42
CA PRO A 506 5.55 21.97 8.55
C PRO A 506 5.21 20.48 8.72
N GLN A 507 5.00 20.04 9.97
CA GLN A 507 4.67 18.64 10.28
C GLN A 507 3.26 18.26 9.80
N GLU A 508 2.29 19.15 9.97
CA GLU A 508 0.92 18.93 9.51
C GLU A 508 0.83 18.98 7.98
N MET A 509 1.68 19.79 7.34
CA MET A 509 1.82 19.86 5.89
C MET A 509 2.34 18.54 5.31
N ASP A 510 3.37 17.93 5.91
CA ASP A 510 3.87 16.61 5.51
C ASP A 510 2.81 15.51 5.72
N ARG A 511 2.10 15.55 6.85
CA ARG A 511 1.02 14.58 7.18
C ARG A 511 -0.11 14.59 6.14
N ARG A 512 -0.48 15.77 5.65
CA ARG A 512 -1.54 15.95 4.63
C ARG A 512 -1.03 15.87 3.19
N ALA A 513 0.29 15.83 2.98
CA ALA A 513 0.93 15.92 1.67
C ALA A 513 0.38 14.92 0.64
N TRP A 514 0.11 13.68 1.05
CA TRP A 514 -0.46 12.68 0.15
C TRP A 514 -1.87 13.05 -0.35
N GLN A 515 -2.73 13.53 0.54
CA GLN A 515 -4.09 13.96 0.17
C GLN A 515 -4.05 15.13 -0.80
N PHE A 516 -3.11 16.06 -0.60
CA PHE A 516 -2.89 17.18 -1.51
C PHE A 516 -2.33 16.72 -2.86
N TYR A 517 -1.33 15.84 -2.85
CA TYR A 517 -0.76 15.26 -4.06
C TYR A 517 -1.84 14.60 -4.94
N VAL A 518 -2.78 13.86 -4.35
CA VAL A 518 -3.89 13.22 -5.07
C VAL A 518 -4.78 14.23 -5.81
N ARG A 519 -4.89 15.47 -5.31
CA ARG A 519 -5.67 16.54 -5.96
C ARG A 519 -4.92 17.27 -7.08
N VAL A 520 -3.58 17.25 -7.07
CA VAL A 520 -2.73 17.99 -8.04
C VAL A 520 -2.09 17.10 -9.11
N ARG A 521 -2.31 15.78 -9.08
CA ARG A 521 -1.75 14.84 -10.06
C ARG A 521 -2.66 14.71 -11.29
N PRO A 522 -2.13 14.32 -12.46
CA PRO A 522 -2.93 14.06 -13.65
C PRO A 522 -3.85 12.83 -13.46
N ASP A 523 -5.04 12.93 -14.06
CA ASP A 523 -5.99 11.84 -14.17
C ASP A 523 -5.55 10.85 -15.25
N VAL A 524 -5.36 9.59 -14.84
CA VAL A 524 -5.06 8.46 -15.73
C VAL A 524 -5.82 7.24 -15.20
N GLU A 525 -6.07 6.28 -16.08
CA GLU A 525 -6.85 5.08 -15.79
C GLU A 525 -6.38 4.33 -14.54
N SER A 526 -7.31 3.62 -13.90
CA SER A 526 -7.01 2.76 -12.76
C SER A 526 -6.54 1.38 -13.25
N GLY A 527 -5.56 0.79 -12.56
CA GLY A 527 -5.01 -0.53 -12.88
C GLY A 527 -3.71 -0.49 -13.70
N PRO A 528 -3.32 -1.61 -14.34
CA PRO A 528 -2.08 -1.70 -15.11
C PRO A 528 -2.02 -0.74 -16.31
N SER A 529 -3.14 -0.40 -16.93
CA SER A 529 -3.20 0.54 -18.07
C SER A 529 -2.83 1.97 -17.70
N GLY A 530 -3.06 2.37 -16.44
CA GLY A 530 -2.62 3.66 -15.90
C GLY A 530 -1.19 3.70 -15.41
N TRP A 531 -0.49 2.56 -15.35
CA TRP A 531 0.89 2.50 -14.91
C TRP A 531 1.81 3.18 -15.94
N GLY A 532 2.43 4.30 -15.55
CA GLY A 532 3.28 5.07 -16.44
C GLY A 532 2.53 5.81 -17.56
N ALA A 533 1.19 5.86 -17.52
CA ALA A 533 0.38 6.61 -18.46
C ALA A 533 0.50 8.12 -18.23
N LYS A 534 0.43 8.89 -19.33
CA LYS A 534 0.40 10.36 -19.32
C LYS A 534 -1.05 10.84 -19.24
N GLY A 535 -1.27 11.89 -18.46
CA GLY A 535 -2.56 12.57 -18.37
C GLY A 535 -2.39 14.09 -18.42
N TRP A 536 -3.50 14.79 -18.57
CA TRP A 536 -3.55 16.24 -18.53
C TRP A 536 -3.51 16.76 -17.10
N LEU A 537 -2.73 17.81 -16.86
CA LEU A 537 -2.68 18.55 -15.62
C LEU A 537 -2.85 20.04 -15.91
N ASN A 538 -3.93 20.63 -15.41
CA ASN A 538 -4.19 22.07 -15.50
C ASN A 538 -3.56 22.78 -14.30
N LEU A 539 -2.65 23.75 -14.54
CA LEU A 539 -1.97 24.42 -13.43
C LEU A 539 -2.90 25.34 -12.61
N ASN A 540 -4.01 25.80 -13.18
CA ASN A 540 -5.02 26.58 -12.45
C ASN A 540 -5.64 25.76 -11.31
N SER A 541 -5.83 24.45 -11.48
CA SER A 541 -6.39 23.62 -10.41
C SER A 541 -5.47 23.54 -9.18
N ILE A 542 -4.15 23.74 -9.36
CA ILE A 542 -3.19 23.85 -8.27
C ILE A 542 -3.35 25.21 -7.57
N LEU A 543 -3.45 26.30 -8.34
CA LEU A 543 -3.61 27.65 -7.80
C LEU A 543 -4.92 27.82 -7.01
N GLN A 544 -5.99 27.13 -7.42
CA GLN A 544 -7.30 27.13 -6.73
C GLN A 544 -7.27 26.45 -5.36
N LEU A 545 -6.26 25.63 -5.06
CA LEU A 545 -6.10 24.99 -3.75
C LEU A 545 -5.46 25.91 -2.70
N ARG A 546 -5.03 27.13 -3.09
CA ARG A 546 -4.52 28.14 -2.16
C ARG A 546 -5.59 28.51 -1.14
N TYR A 547 -5.16 28.85 0.06
CA TYR A 547 -6.11 29.31 1.07
C TYR A 547 -6.71 30.67 0.66
N GLN A 548 -8.04 30.74 0.59
CA GLN A 548 -8.76 31.98 0.34
C GLN A 548 -9.12 32.61 1.68
N GLU A 549 -8.65 33.83 1.95
CA GLU A 549 -9.14 34.62 3.08
C GLU A 549 -10.65 34.85 2.91
N ARG A 550 -11.47 34.27 3.80
CA ARG A 550 -12.86 34.70 3.93
C ARG A 550 -12.86 35.99 4.74
N PRO A 551 -13.24 37.15 4.18
CA PRO A 551 -13.48 38.33 5.00
C PRO A 551 -14.60 38.02 6.00
N PHE A 552 -14.32 38.29 7.27
CA PHE A 552 -15.23 38.11 8.40
C PHE A 552 -16.46 39.01 8.19
N ALA A 553 -17.61 38.43 7.83
CA ALA A 553 -18.87 39.14 7.84
C ALA A 553 -19.43 39.15 9.28
N PRO A 554 -19.78 40.31 9.87
CA PRO A 554 -20.28 40.36 11.23
C PRO A 554 -21.65 39.69 11.32
N ALA A 555 -21.91 39.07 12.48
CA ALA A 555 -23.13 38.35 12.80
C ALA A 555 -24.38 39.20 12.52
N ARG A 556 -25.26 38.70 11.64
CA ARG A 556 -26.60 39.28 11.45
C ARG A 556 -27.58 38.67 12.45
N SER A 557 -28.22 39.57 13.19
CA SER A 557 -29.31 39.31 14.11
C SER A 557 -30.51 38.64 13.43
N SER A 558 -31.21 37.84 14.22
CA SER A 558 -32.48 37.18 13.89
C SER A 558 -33.56 38.20 13.54
N HIS A 559 -33.95 38.26 12.26
CA HIS A 559 -35.21 38.85 11.85
C HIS A 559 -36.13 37.79 11.24
N ALA A 560 -37.38 37.85 11.71
CA ALA A 560 -38.46 36.92 11.45
C ALA A 560 -38.80 36.80 9.96
N THR A 561 -38.98 35.55 9.53
CA THR A 561 -39.47 35.18 8.20
C THR A 561 -40.97 35.48 8.10
N THR A 562 -41.35 36.38 7.19
CA THR A 562 -42.72 36.46 6.67
C THR A 562 -42.84 35.59 5.41
N PRO A 563 -43.97 34.90 5.18
CA PRO A 563 -44.11 33.97 4.07
C PRO A 563 -44.36 34.73 2.76
N LYS A 564 -43.63 34.38 1.70
CA LYS A 564 -43.90 34.87 0.35
C LYS A 564 -44.93 33.98 -0.36
N SER A 565 -45.93 34.66 -0.89
CA SER A 565 -47.02 34.18 -1.75
C SER A 565 -46.51 33.38 -2.95
N ILE A 566 -47.17 32.24 -3.20
CA ILE A 566 -47.01 31.42 -4.40
C ILE A 566 -47.85 32.06 -5.51
N THR A 567 -47.22 32.52 -6.59
CA THR A 567 -47.90 32.79 -7.87
C THR A 567 -47.58 31.66 -8.85
N ASN A 568 -48.64 31.05 -9.37
CA ASN A 568 -48.58 30.03 -10.41
C ASN A 568 -48.26 30.67 -11.76
N ASP A 569 -46.98 30.67 -12.15
CA ASP A 569 -46.60 30.93 -13.53
C ASP A 569 -46.33 29.58 -14.22
N LEU A 570 -47.16 29.25 -15.20
CA LEU A 570 -47.00 28.08 -16.07
C LEU A 570 -45.66 28.20 -16.81
N GLU A 571 -44.67 27.40 -16.40
CA GLU A 571 -43.37 27.32 -17.06
C GLU A 571 -43.51 26.82 -18.50
N THR A 572 -43.33 27.71 -19.46
CA THR A 572 -43.29 27.40 -20.89
C THR A 572 -42.16 26.39 -21.17
N ALA A 573 -42.43 25.37 -21.98
CA ALA A 573 -41.51 24.27 -22.32
C ALA A 573 -40.08 24.72 -22.73
N ASP A 574 -39.95 25.94 -23.24
CA ASP A 574 -38.67 26.54 -23.64
C ASP A 574 -37.73 26.83 -22.44
N ALA A 575 -38.26 27.12 -21.25
CA ALA A 575 -37.48 27.34 -20.03
C ALA A 575 -36.91 26.03 -19.45
N ILE A 576 -37.70 24.95 -19.51
CA ILE A 576 -37.27 23.61 -19.11
C ILE A 576 -36.18 23.10 -20.07
N PHE A 577 -36.33 23.37 -21.37
CA PHE A 577 -35.35 22.92 -22.37
C PHE A 577 -34.02 23.67 -22.24
N ARG A 578 -34.02 24.97 -21.90
CA ARG A 578 -32.78 25.75 -21.70
C ARG A 578 -32.05 25.37 -20.41
N SER A 579 -32.78 25.15 -19.31
CA SER A 579 -32.16 24.79 -18.02
C SER A 579 -31.58 23.38 -18.00
N ARG A 580 -32.14 22.44 -18.79
CA ARG A 580 -31.73 21.03 -18.82
C ARG A 580 -30.94 20.63 -20.06
N LYS A 581 -30.63 21.58 -20.96
CA LYS A 581 -29.91 21.33 -22.22
C LYS A 581 -28.60 20.59 -22.02
N THR A 582 -27.83 20.96 -21.00
CA THR A 582 -26.54 20.35 -20.67
C THR A 582 -26.70 18.92 -20.14
N SER A 583 -27.67 18.69 -19.27
CA SER A 583 -27.98 17.35 -18.73
C SER A 583 -28.52 16.41 -19.80
N LEU A 584 -29.41 16.88 -20.68
CA LEU A 584 -29.94 16.07 -21.78
C LEU A 584 -28.86 15.75 -22.83
N LEU A 585 -27.95 16.68 -23.11
CA LEU A 585 -26.81 16.44 -24.00
C LEU A 585 -25.83 15.42 -23.38
N ALA A 586 -25.56 15.52 -22.08
CA ALA A 586 -24.71 14.58 -21.35
C ALA A 586 -25.33 13.17 -21.32
N CYS A 587 -26.63 13.05 -21.02
CA CYS A 587 -27.35 11.78 -21.10
C CYS A 587 -27.35 11.20 -22.52
N GLY A 588 -27.49 12.04 -23.54
CA GLY A 588 -27.38 11.64 -24.95
C GLY A 588 -26.00 11.08 -25.31
N ILE A 589 -24.92 11.73 -24.87
CA ILE A 589 -23.54 11.26 -25.10
C ILE A 589 -23.29 9.92 -24.40
N VAL A 590 -23.78 9.76 -23.16
CA VAL A 590 -23.65 8.50 -22.42
C VAL A 590 -24.45 7.38 -23.09
N ALA A 591 -25.68 7.65 -23.52
CA ALA A 591 -26.52 6.68 -24.23
C ALA A 591 -25.89 6.28 -25.58
N LEU A 592 -25.29 7.22 -26.30
CA LEU A 592 -24.62 6.97 -27.58
C LEU A 592 -23.31 6.18 -27.36
N GLY A 593 -22.54 6.50 -26.31
CA GLY A 593 -21.37 5.72 -25.90
C GLY A 593 -21.72 4.29 -25.51
N MET A 594 -22.81 4.11 -24.76
CA MET A 594 -23.33 2.78 -24.38
C MET A 594 -23.85 2.03 -25.61
N GLY A 595 -24.54 2.70 -26.53
CA GLY A 595 -25.03 2.11 -27.78
C GLY A 595 -23.90 1.67 -28.71
N VAL A 596 -22.85 2.49 -28.85
CA VAL A 596 -21.64 2.12 -29.62
C VAL A 596 -20.89 0.99 -28.94
N TYR A 597 -20.79 0.98 -27.61
CA TYR A 597 -20.17 -0.11 -26.87
C TYR A 597 -20.93 -1.42 -27.03
N VAL A 598 -22.25 -1.41 -26.83
CA VAL A 598 -23.10 -2.60 -27.00
C VAL A 598 -23.09 -3.06 -28.45
N SER A 599 -23.16 -2.14 -29.43
CA SER A 599 -23.09 -2.48 -30.85
C SER A 599 -21.73 -3.07 -31.24
N THR A 600 -20.61 -2.52 -30.75
CA THR A 600 -19.27 -3.06 -31.04
C THR A 600 -19.05 -4.40 -30.33
N MET A 601 -19.62 -4.59 -29.14
CA MET A 601 -19.58 -5.85 -28.41
C MET A 601 -20.43 -6.93 -29.10
N LEU A 602 -21.66 -6.60 -29.53
CA LEU A 602 -22.52 -7.49 -30.33
C LEU A 602 -21.94 -7.81 -31.70
N THR A 603 -21.31 -6.83 -32.37
CA THR A 603 -20.62 -7.03 -33.65
C THR A 603 -19.38 -7.91 -33.46
N SER A 604 -18.65 -7.76 -32.35
CA SER A 604 -17.52 -8.63 -32.01
C SER A 604 -17.96 -10.06 -31.66
N CYS A 605 -19.12 -10.23 -31.04
CA CYS A 605 -19.74 -11.54 -30.81
C CYS A 605 -20.25 -12.18 -32.11
N TRP A 606 -20.86 -11.39 -33.02
CA TRP A 606 -21.32 -11.87 -34.32
C TRP A 606 -20.16 -12.24 -35.25
N LEU A 607 -19.07 -11.45 -35.29
CA LEU A 607 -17.87 -11.82 -36.05
C LEU A 607 -17.06 -12.97 -35.40
N SER A 608 -17.24 -13.24 -34.11
CA SER A 608 -16.63 -14.40 -33.42
C SER A 608 -17.48 -15.66 -33.52
N SER A 609 -18.68 -15.61 -34.13
CA SER A 609 -19.56 -16.78 -34.32
C SER A 609 -19.09 -17.74 -35.43
N GLY A 610 -17.83 -17.66 -35.86
CA GLY A 610 -17.19 -18.60 -36.79
C GLY A 610 -16.40 -19.72 -36.13
N CYS A 611 -16.29 -19.76 -34.80
CA CYS A 611 -15.55 -20.79 -34.09
C CYS A 611 -16.47 -21.50 -33.11
N GLN A 612 -16.67 -22.81 -33.33
CA GLN A 612 -17.12 -23.73 -32.28
C GLN A 612 -16.37 -23.38 -31.00
N GLY A 613 -17.12 -23.04 -29.94
CA GLY A 613 -16.51 -22.84 -28.63
C GLY A 613 -15.72 -24.10 -28.27
N PRO A 614 -14.55 -23.98 -27.62
CA PRO A 614 -13.97 -25.17 -27.04
C PRO A 614 -15.01 -25.75 -26.08
N GLU A 615 -15.35 -27.02 -26.29
CA GLU A 615 -16.06 -27.84 -25.31
C GLU A 615 -15.49 -27.55 -23.91
N PRO A 616 -16.34 -27.51 -22.86
CA PRO A 616 -15.84 -27.39 -21.50
C PRO A 616 -14.78 -28.47 -21.30
N ALA A 617 -13.59 -28.06 -20.86
CA ALA A 617 -12.49 -29.00 -20.67
C ALA A 617 -12.96 -30.13 -19.75
N THR A 618 -13.16 -31.31 -20.34
CA THR A 618 -13.45 -32.55 -19.64
C THR A 618 -12.26 -32.88 -18.73
N ASP A 619 -12.54 -33.03 -17.44
CA ASP A 619 -11.74 -33.81 -16.49
C ASP A 619 -10.26 -33.44 -16.31
N ALA A 620 -9.97 -32.18 -16.02
CA ALA A 620 -8.78 -31.85 -15.26
C ALA A 620 -9.20 -31.42 -13.85
N PHE A 621 -9.49 -32.37 -12.96
CA PHE A 621 -9.50 -32.10 -11.51
C PHE A 621 -8.12 -31.56 -11.13
N PRO A 622 -7.96 -30.24 -10.86
CA PRO A 622 -6.66 -29.71 -10.50
C PRO A 622 -6.38 -30.18 -9.07
N PRO A 623 -5.15 -30.59 -8.73
CA PRO A 623 -4.81 -31.01 -7.37
C PRO A 623 -5.10 -29.84 -6.42
N GLY A 624 -6.21 -29.95 -5.69
CA GLY A 624 -6.57 -29.02 -4.64
C GLY A 624 -5.61 -29.23 -3.48
N GLN A 625 -4.56 -28.42 -3.42
CA GLN A 625 -4.01 -27.85 -2.19
C GLN A 625 -2.71 -27.10 -2.49
N ILE A 626 -2.74 -25.80 -2.22
CA ILE A 626 -1.58 -25.09 -1.68
C ILE A 626 -2.05 -24.59 -0.31
N ALA A 627 -1.26 -24.79 0.73
CA ALA A 627 -1.48 -24.12 2.01
C ALA A 627 -1.15 -22.63 1.80
N VAL A 628 -2.13 -21.87 1.30
CA VAL A 628 -1.96 -20.45 0.94
C VAL A 628 -1.93 -19.55 2.19
N PHE A 629 -2.45 -20.05 3.32
CA PHE A 629 -2.67 -19.21 4.49
C PHE A 629 -1.56 -19.33 5.53
N THR A 630 -0.77 -18.27 5.67
CA THR A 630 0.04 -18.00 6.87
C THR A 630 -0.84 -17.42 7.99
N GLU A 631 -0.40 -17.50 9.25
CA GLU A 631 -1.12 -16.90 10.39
C GLU A 631 -1.47 -15.43 10.16
N GLU A 632 -0.55 -14.67 9.57
CA GLU A 632 -0.76 -13.26 9.26
C GLU A 632 -1.80 -13.04 8.15
N SER A 633 -1.76 -13.88 7.10
CA SER A 633 -2.74 -13.81 6.00
C SER A 633 -4.15 -14.22 6.45
N ALA A 634 -4.28 -15.19 7.37
CA ALA A 634 -5.56 -15.59 7.94
C ALA A 634 -6.18 -14.45 8.75
N ARG A 635 -5.38 -13.71 9.54
CA ARG A 635 -5.87 -12.53 10.30
C ARG A 635 -6.32 -11.38 9.39
N ARG A 636 -5.67 -11.19 8.23
CA ARG A 636 -6.06 -10.16 7.25
C ARG A 636 -7.09 -10.63 6.22
N PHE A 637 -7.44 -11.90 6.20
CA PHE A 637 -8.38 -12.49 5.24
C PHE A 637 -9.72 -11.74 5.23
N ASP A 638 -10.20 -11.38 6.41
CA ASP A 638 -11.45 -10.65 6.57
C ASP A 638 -11.42 -9.24 6.00
N GLU A 639 -10.32 -8.50 6.22
CA GLU A 639 -10.15 -7.13 5.73
C GLU A 639 -10.22 -7.06 4.19
N TYR A 640 -9.72 -8.10 3.51
CA TYR A 640 -9.79 -8.20 2.05
C TYR A 640 -11.22 -8.44 1.54
N LEU A 641 -12.07 -9.07 2.34
CA LEU A 641 -13.41 -9.47 1.94
C LEU A 641 -14.47 -8.45 2.34
N ASP A 642 -14.30 -7.73 3.45
CA ASP A 642 -15.32 -6.84 4.05
C ASP A 642 -15.96 -5.86 3.04
N GLY A 643 -15.13 -5.13 2.28
CA GLY A 643 -15.64 -4.16 1.30
C GLY A 643 -16.43 -4.81 0.15
N SER A 644 -15.99 -6.00 -0.27
CA SER A 644 -16.62 -6.73 -1.38
C SER A 644 -17.90 -7.47 -0.94
N GLU A 645 -17.90 -8.09 0.24
CA GLU A 645 -19.06 -8.78 0.79
C GLU A 645 -20.20 -7.82 1.09
N TRP A 646 -19.88 -6.64 1.65
CA TRP A 646 -20.87 -5.61 1.91
C TRP A 646 -21.51 -5.09 0.62
N MET A 647 -20.68 -4.76 -0.39
CA MET A 647 -21.15 -4.29 -1.69
C MET A 647 -22.00 -5.34 -2.43
N MET A 648 -21.66 -6.62 -2.30
CA MET A 648 -22.36 -7.73 -2.97
C MET A 648 -23.51 -8.33 -2.14
N GLY A 649 -23.84 -7.76 -0.97
CA GLY A 649 -24.92 -8.23 -0.11
C GLY A 649 -24.66 -9.59 0.57
N ILE A 650 -23.40 -10.07 0.59
CA ILE A 650 -23.05 -11.37 1.18
C ILE A 650 -23.28 -11.38 2.70
N THR A 651 -23.02 -10.27 3.39
CA THR A 651 -23.29 -10.15 4.83
C THR A 651 -24.77 -10.43 5.16
N SER A 652 -25.70 -9.97 4.32
CA SER A 652 -27.13 -10.25 4.48
C SER A 652 -27.46 -11.74 4.24
N LEU A 653 -26.77 -12.40 3.31
CA LEU A 653 -26.91 -13.85 3.11
C LEU A 653 -26.37 -14.65 4.29
N ARG A 654 -25.24 -14.25 4.88
CA ARG A 654 -24.69 -14.86 6.10
C ARG A 654 -25.66 -14.75 7.28
N GLN A 655 -26.26 -13.58 7.47
CA GLN A 655 -27.31 -13.35 8.47
C GLN A 655 -28.53 -14.23 8.24
N LYS A 656 -29.01 -14.33 6.99
CA LYS A 656 -30.13 -15.20 6.63
C LYS A 656 -29.81 -16.67 6.91
N LEU A 657 -28.63 -17.14 6.51
CA LEU A 657 -28.16 -18.51 6.77
C LEU A 657 -28.09 -18.81 8.26
N ALA A 658 -27.54 -17.91 9.07
CA ALA A 658 -27.43 -18.09 10.50
C ALA A 658 -28.80 -18.09 11.20
N ALA A 659 -29.74 -17.24 10.75
CA ALA A 659 -31.12 -17.22 11.27
C ALA A 659 -31.91 -18.50 10.95
N GLU A 660 -31.50 -19.24 9.93
CA GLU A 660 -32.10 -20.51 9.55
C GLU A 660 -31.51 -21.72 10.27
N ALA A 661 -30.39 -21.56 10.98
CA ALA A 661 -29.72 -22.64 11.70
C ALA A 661 -30.42 -22.96 13.02
N SER A 662 -30.72 -24.24 13.23
CA SER A 662 -31.43 -24.72 14.42
C SER A 662 -31.08 -26.16 14.78
N GLY A 663 -31.33 -26.56 16.03
CA GLY A 663 -31.01 -27.90 16.54
C GLY A 663 -29.51 -28.12 16.72
N HIS A 664 -29.02 -29.32 16.41
CA HIS A 664 -27.59 -29.56 16.32
C HIS A 664 -27.09 -29.09 14.96
N VAL A 665 -26.18 -28.11 14.97
CA VAL A 665 -25.68 -27.43 13.78
C VAL A 665 -24.26 -27.87 13.46
N LEU A 666 -24.02 -28.18 12.18
CA LEU A 666 -22.70 -28.41 11.59
C LEU A 666 -22.39 -27.28 10.60
N GLU A 667 -21.29 -26.57 10.78
CA GLU A 667 -20.73 -25.66 9.79
C GLU A 667 -19.45 -26.23 9.20
N VAL A 668 -19.47 -26.48 7.89
CA VAL A 668 -18.31 -26.98 7.14
C VAL A 668 -17.59 -25.82 6.45
N ALA A 669 -16.26 -25.88 6.40
CA ALA A 669 -15.41 -24.81 5.89
C ALA A 669 -15.67 -23.49 6.64
N ILE A 670 -15.64 -23.55 7.98
CA ILE A 670 -15.93 -22.41 8.85
C ILE A 670 -14.94 -21.24 8.65
N GLY A 671 -13.75 -21.50 8.12
CA GLY A 671 -12.73 -20.50 7.82
C GLY A 671 -12.35 -19.71 9.07
N THR A 672 -12.27 -18.38 8.95
CA THR A 672 -12.04 -17.45 10.08
C THR A 672 -13.26 -17.28 10.99
N GLY A 673 -14.35 -18.02 10.78
CA GLY A 673 -15.57 -17.91 11.59
C GLY A 673 -16.42 -16.67 11.31
N ARG A 674 -16.47 -16.19 10.06
CA ARG A 674 -17.27 -14.98 9.69
C ARG A 674 -18.77 -15.11 9.96
N ASN A 675 -19.30 -16.32 10.06
CA ASN A 675 -20.71 -16.55 10.39
C ASN A 675 -20.98 -16.52 11.91
N LEU A 676 -19.96 -16.68 12.75
CA LEU A 676 -20.10 -16.79 14.21
C LEU A 676 -20.89 -15.65 14.86
N PRO A 677 -20.70 -14.36 14.48
CA PRO A 677 -21.44 -13.26 15.09
C PRO A 677 -22.94 -13.23 14.76
N PHE A 678 -23.39 -14.00 13.77
CA PHE A 678 -24.78 -14.00 13.32
C PHE A 678 -25.62 -15.12 13.92
N TYR A 679 -25.02 -16.13 14.53
CA TYR A 679 -25.75 -17.18 15.23
C TYR A 679 -26.29 -16.70 16.58
N ASN A 680 -27.40 -17.31 17.01
CA ASN A 680 -27.94 -17.11 18.34
C ASN A 680 -27.38 -18.16 19.31
N TRP A 681 -26.51 -17.71 20.22
CA TRP A 681 -25.78 -18.57 21.15
C TRP A 681 -26.49 -18.84 22.48
N ASN A 682 -27.61 -18.18 22.76
CA ASN A 682 -28.25 -18.18 24.09
C ASN A 682 -28.52 -19.60 24.63
N HIS A 683 -29.03 -20.49 23.78
CA HIS A 683 -29.38 -21.86 24.17
C HIS A 683 -28.18 -22.82 24.19
N VAL A 684 -27.08 -22.46 23.52
CA VAL A 684 -25.82 -23.22 23.59
C VAL A 684 -25.13 -22.94 24.94
N VAL A 685 -25.17 -21.69 25.40
CA VAL A 685 -24.59 -21.28 26.69
C VAL A 685 -25.37 -21.85 27.88
N GLN A 686 -26.68 -21.70 27.90
CA GLN A 686 -27.52 -22.12 29.03
C GLN A 686 -27.43 -23.64 29.25
N GLN A 687 -27.17 -24.07 30.49
CA GLN A 687 -27.32 -25.49 30.86
C GLN A 687 -28.80 -25.87 30.77
N PRO A 688 -29.13 -27.11 30.37
CA PRO A 688 -30.52 -27.57 30.33
C PRO A 688 -31.02 -27.81 31.76
N GLU A 689 -31.31 -26.75 32.51
CA GLU A 689 -32.23 -26.84 33.65
C GLU A 689 -33.65 -26.83 33.06
N SER A 690 -34.36 -27.94 33.30
CA SER A 690 -35.77 -28.20 32.99
C SER A 690 -36.53 -27.02 32.39
N ALA A 691 -36.68 -27.00 31.06
CA ALA A 691 -37.52 -26.01 30.40
C ALA A 691 -38.93 -26.03 31.01
N PRO A 692 -39.47 -24.89 31.49
CA PRO A 692 -40.87 -24.81 31.86
C PRO A 692 -41.72 -25.00 30.61
N MET A 693 -42.64 -25.96 30.65
CA MET A 693 -43.76 -26.00 29.72
C MET A 693 -44.72 -24.85 30.02
N ASP A 694 -44.39 -23.62 29.65
CA ASP A 694 -45.42 -22.60 29.41
C ASP A 694 -44.83 -21.40 28.67
N ASP A 695 -45.11 -21.29 27.37
CA ASP A 695 -45.31 -19.99 26.70
C ASP A 695 -45.96 -20.19 25.33
N GLN A 696 -47.14 -20.81 25.31
CA GLN A 696 -48.06 -20.67 24.17
C GLN A 696 -48.82 -19.36 24.31
N LYS A 697 -48.16 -18.21 24.08
CA LYS A 697 -48.86 -16.92 23.90
C LYS A 697 -47.99 -15.84 23.25
N LYS A 698 -47.79 -15.96 21.94
CA LYS A 698 -47.93 -14.90 20.90
C LYS A 698 -47.40 -15.43 19.58
N GLY A 699 -48.19 -15.30 18.52
CA GLY A 699 -47.89 -15.77 17.16
C GLY A 699 -46.75 -15.00 16.49
N ILE A 700 -45.54 -15.14 17.02
CA ILE A 700 -44.28 -14.84 16.34
C ILE A 700 -43.57 -16.18 16.26
N THR A 701 -43.48 -16.76 15.06
CA THR A 701 -42.70 -17.98 14.80
C THR A 701 -41.22 -17.69 15.05
N THR A 702 -40.77 -17.83 16.29
CA THR A 702 -39.35 -17.80 16.61
C THR A 702 -38.68 -19.04 16.01
N PRO A 703 -37.54 -18.89 15.31
CA PRO A 703 -36.79 -20.03 14.79
C PRO A 703 -36.41 -20.96 15.95
N ALA A 704 -36.41 -22.28 15.70
CA ALA A 704 -35.96 -23.25 16.69
C ALA A 704 -34.51 -22.94 17.12
N PRO A 705 -34.17 -23.06 18.41
CA PRO A 705 -32.86 -22.65 18.90
C PRO A 705 -31.74 -23.62 18.48
N ILE A 706 -30.50 -23.13 18.49
CA ILE A 706 -29.29 -23.96 18.33
C ILE A 706 -29.01 -24.67 19.67
N LEU A 707 -28.94 -26.00 19.64
CA LEU A 707 -28.69 -26.86 20.80
C LEU A 707 -27.20 -27.18 20.98
N SER A 708 -26.49 -27.37 19.87
CA SER A 708 -25.03 -27.51 19.84
C SER A 708 -24.49 -27.05 18.50
N PHE A 709 -23.26 -26.58 18.47
CA PHE A 709 -22.59 -26.13 17.25
C PHE A 709 -21.26 -26.87 17.07
N THR A 710 -21.02 -27.38 15.86
CA THR A 710 -19.75 -27.97 15.46
C THR A 710 -19.25 -27.28 14.19
N GLY A 711 -18.10 -26.60 14.27
CA GLY A 711 -17.42 -26.02 13.11
C GLY A 711 -16.25 -26.88 12.67
N VAL A 712 -16.06 -27.05 11.36
CA VAL A 712 -14.98 -27.86 10.79
C VAL A 712 -14.21 -27.05 9.74
N ASP A 713 -12.89 -27.03 9.84
CA ASP A 713 -12.01 -26.52 8.79
C ASP A 713 -10.72 -27.34 8.72
N ILE A 714 -10.07 -27.33 7.56
CA ILE A 714 -8.80 -28.04 7.34
C ILE A 714 -7.59 -27.20 7.78
N SER A 715 -7.69 -25.86 7.68
CA SER A 715 -6.58 -24.95 8.00
C SER A 715 -6.52 -24.66 9.50
N LYS A 716 -5.35 -24.92 10.08
CA LYS A 716 -5.07 -24.59 11.47
C LYS A 716 -5.11 -23.07 11.68
N GLU A 717 -4.54 -22.32 10.74
CA GLU A 717 -4.41 -20.86 10.80
C GLU A 717 -5.78 -20.18 10.78
N MET A 718 -6.70 -20.67 9.94
CA MET A 718 -8.08 -20.19 9.90
C MET A 718 -8.84 -20.49 11.19
N LEU A 719 -8.69 -21.72 11.72
CA LEU A 719 -9.32 -22.10 12.99
C LEU A 719 -8.80 -21.31 14.18
N THR A 720 -7.52 -20.92 14.20
CA THR A 720 -6.99 -20.03 15.25
C THR A 720 -7.75 -18.70 15.27
N VAL A 721 -8.03 -18.12 14.10
CA VAL A 721 -8.82 -16.88 14.01
C VAL A 721 -10.29 -17.13 14.38
N ALA A 722 -10.86 -18.27 13.98
CA ALA A 722 -12.21 -18.64 14.37
C ALA A 722 -12.36 -18.79 15.88
N LEU A 723 -11.37 -19.37 16.56
CA LEU A 723 -11.34 -19.49 18.03
C LEU A 723 -11.33 -18.13 18.72
N ASP A 724 -10.48 -17.21 18.24
CA ASP A 724 -10.45 -15.82 18.73
C ASP A 724 -11.87 -15.21 18.63
N LYS A 725 -12.54 -15.40 17.49
CA LYS A 725 -13.90 -14.88 17.27
C LYS A 725 -15.02 -15.61 18.00
N VAL A 726 -14.86 -16.89 18.33
CA VAL A 726 -15.82 -17.58 19.21
C VAL A 726 -15.91 -16.85 20.54
N SER A 727 -14.77 -16.44 21.11
CA SER A 727 -14.72 -15.69 22.38
C SER A 727 -15.34 -14.29 22.29
N GLU A 728 -15.39 -13.71 21.09
CA GLU A 728 -16.02 -12.41 20.82
C GLU A 728 -17.53 -12.56 20.60
N ALA A 729 -17.95 -13.59 19.86
CA ALA A 729 -19.34 -13.86 19.50
C ALA A 729 -20.16 -14.43 20.67
N VAL A 730 -19.51 -15.14 21.60
CA VAL A 730 -20.13 -15.71 22.80
C VAL A 730 -19.53 -15.05 24.05
N PRO A 731 -20.19 -14.00 24.60
CA PRO A 731 -19.63 -13.22 25.71
C PRO A 731 -19.24 -14.06 26.94
N ASP A 732 -19.97 -15.14 27.22
CA ASP A 732 -19.72 -16.05 28.35
C ASP A 732 -18.42 -16.86 28.20
N LEU A 733 -17.84 -16.90 26.99
CA LEU A 733 -16.57 -17.57 26.71
C LEU A 733 -15.38 -16.60 26.66
N LYS A 734 -15.60 -15.30 26.92
CA LYS A 734 -14.54 -14.30 26.88
C LYS A 734 -13.51 -14.55 27.97
N GLY A 735 -12.29 -14.89 27.58
CA GLY A 735 -11.19 -15.23 28.51
C GLY A 735 -11.23 -16.67 29.01
N VAL A 736 -12.18 -17.49 28.55
CA VAL A 736 -12.21 -18.94 28.81
C VAL A 736 -11.37 -19.62 27.73
N ALA A 737 -10.35 -20.37 28.13
CA ALA A 737 -9.59 -21.19 27.19
C ALA A 737 -10.40 -22.44 26.81
N PRO A 738 -10.37 -22.87 25.53
CA PRO A 738 -11.02 -24.12 25.13
C PRO A 738 -10.31 -25.31 25.77
N SER A 739 -11.05 -26.38 26.08
CA SER A 739 -10.42 -27.67 26.30
C SER A 739 -9.87 -28.18 24.98
N ILE A 740 -8.58 -28.52 24.97
CA ILE A 740 -7.89 -29.05 23.80
C ILE A 740 -7.79 -30.57 24.00
N GLU A 741 -8.50 -31.31 23.17
CA GLU A 741 -8.38 -32.75 23.09
C GLU A 741 -7.78 -33.14 21.75
N THR A 742 -6.67 -33.88 21.77
CA THR A 742 -6.12 -34.50 20.57
C THR A 742 -6.76 -35.87 20.44
N GLN A 743 -7.72 -36.01 19.53
CA GLN A 743 -8.32 -37.31 19.22
C GLN A 743 -7.49 -38.01 18.14
N GLN A 744 -6.92 -39.16 18.48
CA GLN A 744 -6.25 -40.07 17.52
C GLN A 744 -7.31 -40.83 16.69
N LEU A 745 -8.04 -40.12 15.83
CA LEU A 745 -9.01 -40.72 14.91
C LEU A 745 -8.48 -40.80 13.47
N THR A 746 -7.39 -40.08 13.16
CA THR A 746 -6.73 -40.03 11.83
C THR A 746 -5.20 -40.03 11.99
N GLN A 747 -4.45 -40.41 10.94
CA GLN A 747 -2.97 -40.52 10.97
C GLN A 747 -2.26 -39.19 11.34
N ASP A 748 -2.91 -38.04 11.15
CA ASP A 748 -2.34 -36.70 11.40
C ASP A 748 -2.77 -36.06 12.74
N GLY A 749 -3.61 -36.72 13.53
CA GLY A 749 -4.16 -36.19 14.79
C GLY A 749 -5.17 -35.06 14.59
N CYS A 750 -6.43 -35.28 15.00
CA CYS A 750 -7.47 -34.26 14.92
C CYS A 750 -7.42 -33.39 16.19
N SER A 751 -7.09 -32.09 16.05
CA SER A 751 -7.20 -31.13 17.15
C SER A 751 -8.66 -30.73 17.32
N VAL A 752 -9.19 -30.97 18.51
CA VAL A 752 -10.55 -30.57 18.90
C VAL A 752 -10.45 -29.47 19.94
N PHE A 753 -11.10 -28.35 19.65
CA PHE A 753 -11.27 -27.26 20.59
C PHE A 753 -12.71 -27.27 21.07
N SER A 754 -12.92 -27.48 22.36
CA SER A 754 -14.24 -27.65 22.94
C SER A 754 -14.53 -26.58 24.01
N TYR A 755 -15.77 -26.14 24.03
CA TYR A 755 -16.35 -25.23 25.02
C TYR A 755 -17.67 -25.80 25.53
N LEU A 756 -18.07 -25.38 26.74
CA LEU A 756 -19.39 -25.65 27.32
C LEU A 756 -19.73 -27.16 27.38
N SER A 757 -18.75 -27.98 27.78
CA SER A 757 -18.88 -29.45 27.80
C SER A 757 -19.31 -29.99 26.44
N ASP A 758 -18.51 -29.70 25.42
CA ASP A 758 -18.71 -30.07 24.02
C ASP A 758 -19.86 -29.38 23.27
N ARG A 759 -20.75 -28.61 23.91
CA ARG A 759 -21.87 -27.98 23.15
C ARG A 759 -21.42 -27.02 22.05
N LEU A 760 -20.20 -26.48 22.14
CA LEU A 760 -19.57 -25.70 21.07
C LEU A 760 -18.18 -26.27 20.78
N ARG A 761 -17.96 -26.77 19.56
CA ARG A 761 -16.68 -27.38 19.16
C ARG A 761 -16.19 -26.89 17.81
N LEU A 762 -14.87 -26.73 17.70
CA LEU A 762 -14.18 -26.52 16.43
C LEU A 762 -13.19 -27.69 16.17
N PHE A 763 -13.26 -28.28 14.99
CA PHE A 763 -12.44 -29.42 14.57
C PHE A 763 -11.52 -29.04 13.43
N ARG A 764 -10.23 -29.38 13.58
CA ARG A 764 -9.29 -29.42 12.46
C ARG A 764 -9.44 -30.73 11.71
N SER A 765 -10.19 -30.73 10.60
CA SER A 765 -10.41 -31.94 9.80
C SER A 765 -10.60 -31.64 8.32
N ASP A 766 -10.17 -32.58 7.48
CA ASP A 766 -10.51 -32.59 6.07
C ASP A 766 -11.87 -33.28 5.90
N VAL A 767 -12.86 -32.54 5.40
CA VAL A 767 -14.24 -33.03 5.20
C VAL A 767 -14.32 -34.23 4.24
N HIS A 768 -13.31 -34.40 3.37
CA HIS A 768 -13.21 -35.59 2.52
C HIS A 768 -12.90 -36.86 3.31
N ASN A 769 -12.23 -36.73 4.46
CA ASN A 769 -11.75 -37.84 5.26
C ASN A 769 -12.65 -38.09 6.47
N PHE A 770 -13.01 -37.03 7.21
CA PHE A 770 -13.74 -37.16 8.45
C PHE A 770 -14.58 -35.93 8.77
N VAL A 771 -15.81 -36.17 9.22
CA VAL A 771 -16.69 -35.15 9.79
C VAL A 771 -17.22 -35.68 11.13
N PRO A 772 -17.07 -34.93 12.24
CA PRO A 772 -17.51 -35.36 13.55
C PRO A 772 -19.04 -35.49 13.62
N ALA A 773 -19.54 -36.42 14.43
CA ALA A 773 -20.95 -36.55 14.77
C ALA A 773 -21.38 -35.51 15.85
N PRO A 774 -22.67 -35.13 15.96
CA PRO A 774 -23.17 -34.25 17.01
C PRO A 774 -23.13 -34.92 18.38
N ILE A 775 -23.15 -34.14 19.46
CA ILE A 775 -23.24 -34.65 20.84
C ILE A 775 -24.68 -35.04 21.15
N GLN A 776 -25.06 -36.20 20.64
CA GLN A 776 -26.23 -36.95 21.11
C GLN A 776 -25.66 -38.29 21.58
N GLY A 777 -25.62 -38.48 22.91
CA GLY A 777 -24.92 -39.55 23.63
C GLY A 777 -24.44 -40.77 22.82
N LYS A 778 -23.11 -40.98 22.77
CA LYS A 778 -22.39 -42.23 22.43
C LYS A 778 -22.80 -43.01 21.15
N ALA A 779 -23.65 -42.51 20.28
CA ALA A 779 -24.01 -43.20 19.03
C ALA A 779 -23.23 -42.61 17.84
N GLU A 780 -22.37 -43.40 17.21
CA GLU A 780 -21.67 -43.05 15.95
C GLU A 780 -22.64 -42.71 14.79
N THR A 781 -23.94 -42.97 14.96
CA THR A 781 -24.99 -42.75 13.96
C THR A 781 -25.78 -41.44 14.14
N ALA A 782 -25.39 -40.58 15.10
CA ALA A 782 -26.10 -39.34 15.35
C ALA A 782 -25.94 -38.35 14.17
N LYS A 783 -27.03 -37.63 13.84
CA LYS A 783 -27.08 -36.72 12.68
C LYS A 783 -27.50 -35.30 13.08
N TYR A 784 -27.07 -34.32 12.30
CA TYR A 784 -27.34 -32.90 12.52
C TYR A 784 -28.72 -32.49 12.03
N ASP A 785 -29.33 -31.52 12.70
CA ASP A 785 -30.61 -30.91 12.29
C ASP A 785 -30.40 -29.90 11.17
N THR A 786 -29.31 -29.11 11.25
CA THR A 786 -28.91 -28.19 10.19
C THR A 786 -27.45 -28.37 9.83
N VAL A 787 -27.16 -28.50 8.54
CA VAL A 787 -25.80 -28.43 8.00
C VAL A 787 -25.69 -27.17 7.16
N VAL A 788 -24.64 -26.37 7.38
CA VAL A 788 -24.41 -25.13 6.65
C VAL A 788 -23.00 -25.05 6.09
N GLN A 789 -22.86 -24.39 4.95
CA GLN A 789 -21.56 -24.14 4.33
C GLN A 789 -21.60 -22.80 3.56
N THR A 790 -20.53 -22.01 3.65
CA THR A 790 -20.40 -20.75 2.92
C THR A 790 -19.09 -20.70 2.13
N PHE A 791 -19.19 -20.70 0.80
CA PHE A 791 -18.06 -20.66 -0.13
C PHE A 791 -17.03 -21.78 0.09
N GLY A 792 -17.51 -22.99 0.36
CA GLY A 792 -16.67 -24.16 0.58
C GLY A 792 -16.48 -25.02 -0.67
N LEU A 793 -17.51 -25.15 -1.52
CA LEU A 793 -17.46 -26.07 -2.68
C LEU A 793 -16.46 -25.62 -3.74
N CYS A 794 -16.10 -24.34 -3.76
CA CYS A 794 -15.08 -23.81 -4.65
C CYS A 794 -13.64 -24.21 -4.26
N SER A 795 -13.38 -24.51 -2.99
CA SER A 795 -12.03 -24.73 -2.44
C SER A 795 -11.68 -26.21 -2.25
N VAL A 796 -12.68 -27.09 -2.30
CA VAL A 796 -12.50 -28.54 -2.12
C VAL A 796 -12.05 -29.26 -3.38
N ARG A 797 -11.41 -30.43 -3.24
CA ARG A 797 -10.90 -31.21 -4.36
C ARG A 797 -12.02 -31.81 -5.20
N ASP A 798 -13.01 -32.39 -4.53
CA ASP A 798 -14.17 -33.08 -5.13
C ASP A 798 -15.46 -32.58 -4.44
N PRO A 799 -16.10 -31.54 -4.99
CA PRO A 799 -17.26 -30.92 -4.36
C PRO A 799 -18.51 -31.82 -4.37
N GLU A 800 -18.64 -32.74 -5.34
CA GLU A 800 -19.75 -33.69 -5.34
C GLU A 800 -19.65 -34.62 -4.14
N THR A 801 -18.48 -35.21 -3.90
CA THR A 801 -18.25 -36.05 -2.72
C THR A 801 -18.54 -35.29 -1.43
N VAL A 802 -18.16 -34.01 -1.33
CA VAL A 802 -18.49 -33.18 -0.16
C VAL A 802 -20.00 -33.05 0.03
N VAL A 803 -20.76 -32.72 -1.02
CA VAL A 803 -22.24 -32.64 -0.94
C VAL A 803 -22.85 -33.96 -0.48
N ARG A 804 -22.35 -35.10 -0.97
CA ARG A 804 -22.79 -36.44 -0.53
C ARG A 804 -22.45 -36.69 0.95
N THR A 805 -21.27 -36.27 1.40
CA THR A 805 -20.89 -36.32 2.83
C THR A 805 -21.85 -35.48 3.67
N LEU A 806 -22.15 -34.23 3.28
CA LEU A 806 -23.11 -33.38 4.00
C LEU A 806 -24.50 -34.04 4.11
N ALA A 807 -24.96 -34.69 3.04
CA ALA A 807 -26.20 -35.46 3.03
C ALA A 807 -26.18 -36.65 4.01
N SER A 808 -25.04 -37.32 4.15
CA SER A 808 -24.91 -38.40 5.14
C SER A 808 -25.03 -37.90 6.59
N MET A 809 -24.59 -36.66 6.86
CA MET A 809 -24.55 -36.03 8.19
C MET A 809 -25.86 -35.40 8.63
N VAL A 810 -26.83 -35.16 7.74
CA VAL A 810 -28.10 -34.48 8.08
C VAL A 810 -29.21 -35.48 8.42
N LYS A 811 -30.07 -35.15 9.38
CA LYS A 811 -31.24 -35.96 9.74
C LYS A 811 -32.18 -36.10 8.54
N PRO A 812 -32.63 -37.31 8.20
CA PRO A 812 -33.59 -37.48 7.12
C PRO A 812 -34.96 -36.92 7.51
N ASN A 813 -35.68 -36.42 6.51
CA ASN A 813 -37.02 -35.80 6.52
C ASN A 813 -37.14 -34.48 7.30
N THR A 814 -36.43 -34.33 8.42
CA THR A 814 -36.53 -33.16 9.30
C THR A 814 -35.36 -32.20 9.19
N GLY A 815 -34.18 -32.70 8.80
CA GLY A 815 -32.98 -31.88 8.69
C GLY A 815 -32.86 -31.19 7.34
N LYS A 816 -32.06 -30.13 7.31
CA LYS A 816 -31.80 -29.34 6.09
C LYS A 816 -30.33 -29.00 5.92
N ILE A 817 -29.93 -28.82 4.67
CA ILE A 817 -28.61 -28.35 4.28
C ILE A 817 -28.77 -27.01 3.58
N ILE A 818 -28.01 -26.00 4.00
CA ILE A 818 -28.02 -24.66 3.39
C ILE A 818 -26.62 -24.32 2.91
N LEU A 819 -26.47 -24.08 1.61
CA LEU A 819 -25.21 -23.70 0.99
C LEU A 819 -25.32 -22.29 0.42
N VAL A 820 -24.37 -21.43 0.78
CA VAL A 820 -24.16 -20.14 0.11
C VAL A 820 -22.85 -20.25 -0.65
N GLU A 821 -22.93 -20.40 -1.96
CA GLU A 821 -21.78 -20.73 -2.80
C GLU A 821 -21.59 -19.70 -3.91
N HIS A 822 -20.38 -19.63 -4.43
CA HIS A 822 -20.09 -18.84 -5.63
C HIS A 822 -19.68 -19.79 -6.75
N GLY A 823 -20.05 -19.45 -7.98
CA GLY A 823 -19.77 -20.27 -9.14
C GLY A 823 -20.15 -19.55 -10.43
N ARG A 824 -20.36 -20.34 -11.48
CA ARG A 824 -20.82 -19.83 -12.79
C ARG A 824 -22.08 -19.00 -12.63
N GLY A 825 -22.07 -17.82 -13.24
CA GLY A 825 -23.20 -16.90 -13.33
C GLY A 825 -24.15 -17.25 -14.47
N SER A 826 -25.27 -16.53 -14.54
CA SER A 826 -26.28 -16.74 -15.61
C SER A 826 -25.91 -16.10 -16.95
N TRP A 827 -24.82 -15.32 -17.02
CA TRP A 827 -24.45 -14.52 -18.18
C TRP A 827 -23.16 -15.07 -18.80
N GLY A 828 -23.21 -15.47 -20.08
CA GLY A 828 -22.06 -16.05 -20.78
C GLY A 828 -20.81 -15.16 -20.79
N ILE A 829 -20.99 -13.83 -20.84
CA ILE A 829 -19.89 -12.86 -20.78
C ILE A 829 -19.19 -12.90 -19.42
N VAL A 830 -19.96 -13.00 -18.33
CA VAL A 830 -19.44 -13.09 -16.96
C VAL A 830 -18.67 -14.39 -16.80
N ASN A 831 -19.21 -15.49 -17.31
CA ASN A 831 -18.56 -16.80 -17.27
C ASN A 831 -17.25 -16.81 -18.07
N GLY A 832 -17.20 -16.18 -19.25
CA GLY A 832 -15.96 -16.03 -20.01
C GLY A 832 -14.87 -15.24 -19.26
N LEU A 833 -15.26 -14.23 -18.47
CA LEU A 833 -14.32 -13.50 -17.61
C LEU A 833 -13.85 -14.36 -16.42
N LEU A 834 -14.77 -15.06 -15.76
CA LEU A 834 -14.46 -15.99 -14.67
C LEU A 834 -13.47 -17.07 -15.12
N ASP A 835 -13.72 -17.69 -16.27
CA ASP A 835 -12.88 -18.74 -16.84
C ASP A 835 -11.46 -18.22 -17.17
N ARG A 836 -11.36 -17.01 -17.73
CA ARG A 836 -10.07 -16.39 -18.05
C ARG A 836 -9.25 -16.02 -16.80
N SER A 837 -9.91 -15.71 -15.69
CA SER A 837 -9.27 -15.22 -14.47
C SER A 837 -9.14 -16.29 -13.37
N ALA A 838 -9.76 -17.45 -13.54
CA ALA A 838 -9.77 -18.54 -12.57
C ALA A 838 -8.36 -19.04 -12.14
N PRO A 839 -7.36 -19.20 -13.04
CA PRO A 839 -6.02 -19.63 -12.61
C PRO A 839 -5.34 -18.64 -11.66
N ALA A 840 -5.46 -17.33 -11.94
CA ALA A 840 -4.90 -16.29 -11.08
C ALA A 840 -5.65 -16.19 -9.75
N HIS A 841 -6.97 -16.38 -9.78
CA HIS A 841 -7.79 -16.46 -8.56
C HIS A 841 -7.37 -17.65 -7.69
N PHE A 842 -7.20 -18.83 -8.28
CA PHE A 842 -6.75 -20.03 -7.58
C PHE A 842 -5.35 -19.86 -6.96
N GLN A 843 -4.40 -19.26 -7.67
CA GLN A 843 -3.07 -18.97 -7.13
C GLN A 843 -3.13 -18.03 -5.91
N LYS A 844 -4.10 -17.12 -5.86
CA LYS A 844 -4.24 -16.13 -4.78
C LYS A 844 -5.05 -16.63 -3.59
N TYR A 845 -6.11 -17.39 -3.82
CA TYR A 845 -7.10 -17.75 -2.80
C TYR A 845 -7.24 -19.26 -2.57
N GLY A 846 -6.62 -20.09 -3.41
CA GLY A 846 -6.69 -21.55 -3.31
C GLY A 846 -8.03 -22.17 -3.76
N CYS A 847 -8.92 -21.39 -4.39
CA CYS A 847 -10.24 -21.86 -4.81
C CYS A 847 -10.55 -21.57 -6.29
N TRP A 848 -11.45 -22.38 -6.86
CA TRP A 848 -11.92 -22.28 -8.24
C TRP A 848 -13.32 -21.67 -8.28
N TRP A 849 -13.38 -20.36 -8.47
CA TRP A 849 -14.63 -19.60 -8.43
C TRP A 849 -15.53 -19.73 -9.66
N ASN A 850 -15.07 -20.44 -10.71
CA ASN A 850 -15.77 -20.61 -11.99
C ASN A 850 -16.44 -21.98 -12.13
N ARG A 851 -16.54 -22.76 -11.04
CA ARG A 851 -17.22 -24.07 -11.01
C ARG A 851 -18.72 -23.93 -11.23
N ASP A 852 -19.33 -24.89 -11.92
CA ASP A 852 -20.78 -24.95 -12.04
C ASP A 852 -21.38 -25.62 -10.79
N ILE A 853 -21.57 -24.82 -9.75
CA ILE A 853 -22.08 -25.33 -8.45
C ILE A 853 -23.48 -25.92 -8.57
N ALA A 854 -24.33 -25.37 -9.46
CA ALA A 854 -25.68 -25.87 -9.62
C ALA A 854 -25.64 -27.29 -10.22
N GLU A 855 -24.85 -27.50 -11.27
CA GLU A 855 -24.66 -28.81 -11.90
C GLU A 855 -24.05 -29.84 -10.92
N ILE A 856 -22.99 -29.45 -10.19
CA ILE A 856 -22.36 -30.29 -9.15
C ILE A 856 -23.40 -30.75 -8.12
N VAL A 857 -24.25 -29.85 -7.64
CA VAL A 857 -25.28 -30.18 -6.64
C VAL A 857 -26.36 -31.09 -7.23
N HIS A 858 -26.76 -30.87 -8.49
CA HIS A 858 -27.72 -31.74 -9.17
C HIS A 858 -27.16 -33.16 -9.36
N HIS A 859 -25.92 -33.31 -9.83
CA HIS A 859 -25.25 -34.60 -9.96
C HIS A 859 -25.09 -35.31 -8.61
N ALA A 860 -24.74 -34.58 -7.56
CA ALA A 860 -24.67 -35.14 -6.21
C ALA A 860 -26.04 -35.64 -5.71
N ALA A 861 -27.12 -34.91 -6.00
CA ALA A 861 -28.48 -35.32 -5.67
C ALA A 861 -28.94 -36.55 -6.48
N GLU A 862 -28.63 -36.61 -7.77
CA GLU A 862 -28.95 -37.76 -8.63
C GLU A 862 -28.21 -39.03 -8.22
N SER A 863 -26.96 -38.91 -7.78
CA SER A 863 -26.12 -40.03 -7.36
C SER A 863 -26.31 -40.44 -5.89
N THR A 864 -27.09 -39.68 -5.10
CA THR A 864 -27.29 -39.94 -3.66
C THR A 864 -28.74 -40.29 -3.36
N PRO A 865 -29.04 -41.54 -2.97
CA PRO A 865 -30.39 -41.95 -2.63
C PRO A 865 -31.03 -41.04 -1.56
N GLY A 866 -32.20 -40.50 -1.89
CA GLY A 866 -32.99 -39.66 -0.97
C GLY A 866 -32.55 -38.19 -0.90
N LEU A 867 -31.42 -37.78 -1.45
CA LEU A 867 -31.02 -36.37 -1.49
C LEU A 867 -31.86 -35.61 -2.52
N GLU A 868 -32.51 -34.53 -2.08
CA GLU A 868 -33.37 -33.69 -2.91
C GLU A 868 -32.90 -32.25 -2.86
N VAL A 869 -32.81 -31.64 -4.05
CA VAL A 869 -32.64 -30.20 -4.21
C VAL A 869 -33.98 -29.51 -3.98
N VAL A 870 -34.14 -28.86 -2.83
CA VAL A 870 -35.37 -28.12 -2.49
C VAL A 870 -35.40 -26.80 -3.25
N LYS A 871 -34.26 -26.11 -3.31
CA LYS A 871 -34.18 -24.76 -3.88
C LYS A 871 -32.77 -24.44 -4.35
N ILE A 872 -32.65 -23.82 -5.52
CA ILE A 872 -31.43 -23.12 -5.97
C ILE A 872 -31.88 -21.73 -6.45
N GLU A 873 -31.44 -20.68 -5.78
CA GLU A 873 -31.73 -19.30 -6.14
C GLU A 873 -30.46 -18.47 -6.29
N ARG A 874 -30.53 -17.42 -7.12
CA ARG A 874 -29.46 -16.43 -7.30
C ARG A 874 -29.97 -15.10 -6.73
N PRO A 875 -29.65 -14.75 -5.46
CA PRO A 875 -30.45 -13.80 -4.68
C PRO A 875 -30.42 -12.36 -5.18
N TYR A 876 -29.26 -11.87 -5.63
CA TYR A 876 -29.10 -10.45 -5.95
C TYR A 876 -28.54 -10.22 -7.36
N LEU A 877 -29.12 -9.24 -8.07
CA LEU A 877 -28.65 -8.82 -9.39
C LEU A 877 -27.24 -8.20 -9.33
N THR A 878 -26.88 -7.55 -8.21
CA THR A 878 -25.55 -6.96 -7.97
C THR A 878 -24.43 -8.00 -7.98
N GLN A 879 -24.75 -9.28 -7.80
CA GLN A 879 -23.82 -10.40 -7.85
C GLN A 879 -23.62 -10.93 -9.27
N LEU A 880 -24.26 -10.33 -10.29
CA LEU A 880 -24.20 -10.78 -11.68
C LEU A 880 -24.55 -12.27 -11.85
N GLY A 881 -25.37 -12.78 -10.93
CA GLY A 881 -25.78 -14.16 -10.86
C GLY A 881 -24.70 -15.14 -10.39
N THR A 882 -23.52 -14.74 -9.93
CA THR A 882 -22.44 -15.70 -9.58
C THR A 882 -22.60 -16.34 -8.20
N THR A 883 -23.46 -15.80 -7.34
CA THR A 883 -23.73 -16.35 -6.00
C THR A 883 -25.02 -17.16 -6.01
N LEU A 884 -24.99 -18.33 -5.38
CA LEU A 884 -26.11 -19.24 -5.26
C LEU A 884 -26.46 -19.44 -3.79
N TRP A 885 -27.75 -19.46 -3.51
CA TRP A 885 -28.33 -19.96 -2.27
C TRP A 885 -29.02 -21.29 -2.58
N ILE A 886 -28.61 -22.34 -1.89
CA ILE A 886 -29.02 -23.72 -2.19
C ILE A 886 -29.55 -24.35 -0.92
N GLU A 887 -30.74 -24.95 -1.01
CA GLU A 887 -31.36 -25.71 0.07
C GLU A 887 -31.53 -27.16 -0.37
N LEU A 888 -31.01 -28.09 0.44
CA LEU A 888 -31.14 -29.52 0.22
C LEU A 888 -31.79 -30.20 1.42
N ARG A 889 -32.43 -31.33 1.18
CA ARG A 889 -32.94 -32.22 2.23
C ARG A 889 -32.69 -33.67 1.85
N VAL A 890 -32.64 -34.54 2.85
CA VAL A 890 -32.59 -36.00 2.62
C VAL A 890 -33.93 -36.58 3.01
N LYS A 891 -34.59 -37.33 2.13
CA LYS A 891 -35.78 -38.14 2.42
C LYS A 891 -35.37 -39.56 2.75
N ASN A 892 -36.13 -40.22 3.62
CA ASN A 892 -35.99 -41.67 3.77
C ASN A 892 -36.40 -42.35 2.46
N THR A 893 -35.49 -43.12 1.88
CA THR A 893 -35.82 -44.08 0.84
C THR A 893 -36.49 -45.27 1.54
N CYS A 894 -37.79 -45.46 1.30
CA CYS A 894 -38.54 -46.63 1.78
C CYS A 894 -37.98 -47.93 1.22
#